data_AF-A0A8T4E0R4-F1
#
_entry.id   AF-A0A8T4E0R4-F1
#
_cell.length_a   1.000
_cell.length_b   1.000
_cell.length_c   1.000
_cell.angle_alpha   90.00
_cell.angle_beta   90.00
_cell.angle_gamma   90.00
#
_symmetry.space_group_name_H-M   'P 1'
#
loop_
_entity.id
_entity.type
_entity.pdbx_description
1 polymer ?
#
loop_
_entity_poly.entity_id
_entity_poly.type
_entity_poly.pdbx_seq_one_letter_code
_entity_poly.pdbx_strand_id
1 'polypeptide(L)'
;MDFIEDYKPDHIYTMGFDANMTNSSEITYEDVPGLFFPNATETIYVEDLTKSILASNLAHYMGIPIVFDQGQGSYSEVLDLEGMSAEDIQVFYIEKLKENGDNTNYLVLVEEGSTESLLAGFLAGFRKGYVVFVNSEYEDIKMILNQEKERLEENGFFSSGLNYKKGDSLYLGIIGDSIPLIEFFDVGMEIFDNKDGNTLYTDIWYGDLNGDGFIDIAPGRLNGNMTSISLQISRMFLPRKNDSVFIGEYKYSQHLDALKLYGGMFQAFANEKVIGLNGMETRRIVEERKELPEMSAYNIIKMMIDFIGDYAITMVFPIFGHTWSALKTSSLIFYSLFEFDWVTWTGDPLPFPPHLNTIDENLANEIGEPGILAYFGLGDDYWLIPPKDRGYWQLLLNPYNGSTWMEELNYSRFLYSDHDLSLTSEITKQVSGKGGQVLSSSGIVHDPYTIYSSIFFFRNMAEGKSIGESLMDTVNFNALEQMIVKIGTSPIDLREDRLYLKDKYERVLMGDPAYTPVENGINFGGKYFFGVSPTGSFTSEISIEPEIKEENGMIIFTNADSFLMKQEKPVISVFVREFVLPKGAVINSVDFDGKYSHRFGLEKNFIYNDDHYMDYSGIINACVNKLGLSVTREPSERQKSMLEECIKKNAEPQLDYPYPDKEFWHRENELLDGRTMVQVYVPAMIHMNGRLSKILDGGTVRIDYDSPLEMILNLDNVKLGDNAKINLEIYNGGGEVNGTLYVWVTGNENVNFTEYVVVPAGRTNKEFEFLPVSEGKYEVSVLFDSEIPVGPRDGTFNVIDSDFGLEKKFVYGRTPSSEVVVKQNGTDLNYVRINDHIPGGMTIRPLWYNKYFLPVMVSVREKDPFRGEKIKWIENQFYTYKLANGILTVEVPDIRKAVGRPVGYGQYLVLSYPLSGVPSPSKQTIETTAEAKADGMGMEKTIFTDFGH
;
A
#
# COMPACT_ATOMS: atom_id res chain seq x y z
N MET A 1 24.41 2.90 27.28
CA MET A 1 25.57 2.34 26.55
C MET A 1 25.15 1.91 25.16
N ASP A 2 23.94 1.37 25.01
CA ASP A 2 23.35 0.90 23.75
C ASP A 2 23.32 1.98 22.64
N PHE A 3 23.03 3.24 22.97
CA PHE A 3 23.14 4.36 22.01
C PHE A 3 24.56 4.56 21.44
N ILE A 4 25.60 4.31 22.24
CA ILE A 4 27.01 4.42 21.80
C ILE A 4 27.41 3.21 20.95
N GLU A 5 26.87 2.02 21.25
CA GLU A 5 27.05 0.82 20.42
C GLU A 5 26.34 0.94 19.06
N ASP A 6 25.15 1.54 19.03
CA ASP A 6 24.36 1.80 17.81
C ASP A 6 24.98 2.91 16.94
N TYR A 7 25.45 3.99 17.57
CA TYR A 7 25.97 5.17 16.88
C TYR A 7 27.36 4.92 16.27
N LYS A 8 28.10 3.89 16.74
CA LYS A 8 29.49 3.56 16.37
C LYS A 8 30.33 4.79 15.98
N PRO A 9 30.38 5.83 16.82
CA PRO A 9 31.10 7.05 16.49
C PRO A 9 32.58 6.70 16.29
N ASP A 10 33.20 7.30 15.27
CA ASP A 10 34.61 7.06 14.96
C ASP A 10 35.53 7.34 16.17
N HIS A 11 35.11 8.20 17.13
CA HIS A 11 35.76 8.38 18.43
C HIS A 11 34.79 8.85 19.54
N ILE A 12 34.97 8.35 20.78
CA ILE A 12 34.56 9.03 22.02
C ILE A 12 35.66 8.84 23.08
N TYR A 13 36.31 9.93 23.53
CA TYR A 13 36.85 10.14 24.90
C TYR A 13 37.26 11.62 25.16
N THR A 14 37.06 12.08 26.41
CA THR A 14 37.34 13.42 27.00
C THR A 14 38.80 13.61 27.50
N MET A 15 39.75 12.94 26.84
CA MET A 15 41.19 13.25 26.86
C MET A 15 41.68 13.04 25.42
N GLY A 16 41.53 14.04 24.54
CA GLY A 16 41.98 13.93 23.15
C GLY A 16 41.23 14.73 22.07
N PHE A 17 40.18 15.50 22.39
CA PHE A 17 39.66 16.50 21.43
C PHE A 17 40.17 17.89 21.81
N ASP A 18 40.65 18.62 20.80
CA ASP A 18 40.83 20.05 20.90
C ASP A 18 39.43 20.66 20.81
N ALA A 19 38.89 21.03 21.96
CA ALA A 19 37.64 21.79 22.07
C ALA A 19 37.75 23.19 21.44
N ASN A 20 38.94 23.54 20.92
CA ASN A 20 39.33 24.90 20.59
C ASN A 20 39.24 25.82 21.82
N MET A 21 39.32 25.21 23.01
CA MET A 21 39.29 25.87 24.32
C MET A 21 40.66 25.73 24.95
N THR A 22 41.11 26.77 25.64
CA THR A 22 42.45 26.84 26.24
C THR A 22 42.73 25.79 27.33
N ASN A 23 41.73 24.99 27.76
CA ASN A 23 41.87 24.00 28.83
C ASN A 23 41.00 22.73 28.61
N SER A 24 41.31 21.93 27.58
CA SER A 24 40.54 20.74 27.17
C SER A 24 40.49 19.57 28.18
N SER A 25 41.13 19.70 29.34
CA SER A 25 41.10 18.70 30.43
C SER A 25 39.99 18.93 31.46
N GLU A 26 39.34 20.09 31.43
CA GLU A 26 38.26 20.45 32.35
C GLU A 26 37.23 21.30 31.59
N ILE A 27 36.10 20.68 31.21
CA ILE A 27 34.93 21.38 30.67
C ILE A 27 34.09 21.77 31.88
N THR A 28 34.06 23.06 32.20
CA THR A 28 33.20 23.60 33.24
C THR A 28 31.79 23.82 32.71
N TYR A 29 30.82 24.03 33.61
CA TYR A 29 29.44 24.37 33.21
C TYR A 29 29.37 25.61 32.31
N GLU A 30 30.28 26.57 32.51
CA GLU A 30 30.38 27.81 31.73
C GLU A 30 30.89 27.57 30.29
N ASP A 31 31.57 26.44 30.05
CA ASP A 31 32.13 26.07 28.75
C ASP A 31 31.12 25.35 27.84
N VAL A 32 30.09 24.72 28.42
CA VAL A 32 29.09 23.90 27.71
C VAL A 32 28.37 24.68 26.59
N PRO A 33 27.88 25.91 26.82
CA PRO A 33 27.20 26.64 25.76
C PRO A 33 28.13 27.02 24.60
N GLY A 34 29.39 27.40 24.88
CA GLY A 34 30.39 27.68 23.85
C GLY A 34 30.84 26.45 23.06
N LEU A 35 30.61 25.25 23.57
CA LEU A 35 30.88 23.98 22.88
C LEU A 35 29.76 23.58 21.91
N PHE A 36 28.49 23.69 22.34
CA PHE A 36 27.34 23.29 21.52
C PHE A 36 26.83 24.43 20.62
N PHE A 37 27.08 25.68 21.02
CA PHE A 37 26.65 26.89 20.32
C PHE A 37 27.83 27.88 20.17
N PRO A 38 28.95 27.49 19.52
CA PRO A 38 30.19 28.27 19.48
C PRO A 38 30.06 29.65 18.81
N ASN A 39 28.98 29.86 18.05
CA ASN A 39 28.70 31.11 17.35
C ASN A 39 27.45 31.84 17.88
N ALA A 40 26.83 31.36 18.96
CA ALA A 40 25.64 32.01 19.50
C ALA A 40 25.99 33.34 20.15
N THR A 41 25.42 34.42 19.61
CA THR A 41 25.48 35.78 20.17
C THR A 41 24.23 36.13 20.98
N GLU A 42 23.19 35.31 20.84
CA GLU A 42 21.87 35.44 21.46
C GLU A 42 21.61 34.25 22.40
N THR A 43 20.81 34.44 23.45
CA THR A 43 20.39 33.38 24.37
C THR A 43 18.99 33.66 24.91
N ILE A 44 18.30 32.63 25.40
CA ILE A 44 17.00 32.76 26.08
C ILE A 44 17.21 32.61 27.60
N TYR A 45 16.66 33.54 28.38
CA TYR A 45 16.62 33.41 29.84
C TYR A 45 15.23 32.97 30.33
N VAL A 46 15.20 32.01 31.24
CA VAL A 46 13.98 31.48 31.85
C VAL A 46 14.21 31.04 33.30
N GLU A 47 13.23 31.31 34.17
CA GLU A 47 13.29 31.00 35.61
C GLU A 47 12.34 29.87 36.06
N ASP A 48 11.34 29.52 35.25
CA ASP A 48 10.25 28.59 35.61
C ASP A 48 10.20 27.37 34.69
N LEU A 49 9.72 26.23 35.20
CA LEU A 49 9.67 24.95 34.49
C LEU A 49 8.72 24.95 33.28
N THR A 50 7.50 25.48 33.43
CA THR A 50 6.51 25.56 32.33
C THR A 50 7.06 26.45 31.23
N LYS A 51 7.62 27.61 31.61
CA LYS A 51 8.30 28.49 30.66
C LYS A 51 9.54 27.82 30.04
N SER A 52 10.23 26.95 30.76
CA SER A 52 11.41 26.24 30.24
C SER A 52 11.06 25.29 29.09
N ILE A 53 9.86 24.70 29.09
CA ILE A 53 9.37 23.86 27.97
C ILE A 53 9.18 24.72 26.72
N LEU A 54 8.51 25.86 26.85
CA LEU A 54 8.29 26.79 25.73
C LEU A 54 9.60 27.46 25.27
N ALA A 55 10.46 27.83 26.21
CA ALA A 55 11.81 28.33 25.95
C ALA A 55 12.63 27.29 25.18
N SER A 56 12.51 26.00 25.52
CA SER A 56 13.19 24.90 24.83
C SER A 56 12.72 24.73 23.38
N ASN A 57 11.41 24.86 23.12
CA ASN A 57 10.88 24.92 21.77
C ASN A 57 11.51 26.07 20.97
N LEU A 58 11.43 27.29 21.51
CA LEU A 58 11.93 28.50 20.86
C LEU A 58 13.46 28.45 20.66
N ALA A 59 14.21 28.02 21.66
CA ALA A 59 15.66 27.87 21.64
C ALA A 59 16.11 26.92 20.53
N HIS A 60 15.48 25.75 20.44
CA HIS A 60 15.82 24.76 19.42
C HIS A 60 15.44 25.26 18.02
N TYR A 61 14.26 25.89 17.87
CA TYR A 61 13.83 26.46 16.61
C TYR A 61 14.78 27.57 16.10
N MET A 62 15.22 28.46 17.00
CA MET A 62 16.13 29.57 16.67
C MET A 62 17.61 29.15 16.62
N GLY A 63 17.97 27.97 17.13
CA GLY A 63 19.35 27.51 17.24
C GLY A 63 20.18 28.27 18.28
N ILE A 64 19.56 28.69 19.39
CA ILE A 64 20.20 29.49 20.46
C ILE A 64 20.11 28.77 21.82
N PRO A 65 21.07 28.99 22.74
CA PRO A 65 21.05 28.36 24.06
C PRO A 65 19.99 28.94 25.02
N ILE A 66 19.67 28.15 26.05
CA ILE A 66 18.89 28.59 27.22
C ILE A 66 19.85 28.78 28.39
N VAL A 67 19.69 29.88 29.12
CA VAL A 67 20.40 30.17 30.37
C VAL A 67 19.41 30.33 31.52
N PHE A 68 19.80 29.86 32.69
CA PHE A 68 19.00 29.94 33.93
C PHE A 68 19.51 31.01 34.90
N ASP A 69 20.57 31.73 34.52
CA ASP A 69 21.14 32.85 35.27
C ASP A 69 21.50 33.98 34.29
N GLN A 70 20.91 35.17 34.48
CA GLN A 70 21.18 36.36 33.66
C GLN A 70 22.65 36.83 33.73
N GLY A 71 23.42 36.36 34.73
CA GLY A 71 24.81 36.74 34.96
C GLY A 71 25.87 35.83 34.33
N GLN A 72 25.52 34.68 33.75
CA GLN A 72 26.47 33.71 33.19
C GLN A 72 26.43 33.66 31.66
N GLY A 73 27.39 34.36 31.02
CA GLY A 73 27.65 34.25 29.58
C GLY A 73 28.07 35.57 28.93
N SER A 74 28.89 35.51 27.89
CA SER A 74 29.28 36.65 27.05
C SER A 74 28.35 36.87 25.86
N TYR A 75 27.05 36.64 26.03
CA TYR A 75 26.04 36.87 24.99
C TYR A 75 25.75 38.36 24.85
N SER A 76 25.66 38.85 23.61
CA SER A 76 25.38 40.27 23.34
C SER A 76 23.89 40.61 23.45
N GLU A 77 23.02 39.63 23.27
CA GLU A 77 21.57 39.78 23.35
C GLU A 77 20.96 38.65 24.18
N VAL A 78 20.04 39.01 25.10
CA VAL A 78 19.33 38.07 25.97
C VAL A 78 17.84 38.28 25.76
N LEU A 79 17.15 37.25 25.26
CA LEU A 79 15.70 37.22 25.22
C LEU A 79 15.18 36.77 26.58
N ASP A 80 14.74 37.74 27.37
CA ASP A 80 14.25 37.53 28.73
C ASP A 80 12.74 37.18 28.74
N LEU A 81 12.41 35.95 29.14
CA LEU A 81 11.04 35.45 29.21
C LEU A 81 10.41 35.59 30.62
N GLU A 82 11.11 36.19 31.59
CA GLU A 82 10.62 36.35 32.97
C GLU A 82 9.30 37.12 33.00
N GLY A 83 9.21 38.21 32.22
CA GLY A 83 8.01 39.05 32.15
C GLY A 83 6.88 38.52 31.24
N MET A 84 7.11 37.45 30.47
CA MET A 84 6.15 36.92 29.50
C MET A 84 5.27 35.83 30.11
N SER A 85 3.99 35.82 29.78
CA SER A 85 3.12 34.66 30.07
C SER A 85 3.42 33.50 29.11
N ALA A 86 2.95 32.28 29.43
CA ALA A 86 3.07 31.13 28.53
C ALA A 86 2.42 31.41 27.16
N GLU A 87 1.26 32.08 27.17
CA GLU A 87 0.55 32.50 25.96
C GLU A 87 1.38 33.49 25.13
N ASP A 88 2.00 34.50 25.78
CA ASP A 88 2.87 35.46 25.08
C ASP A 88 4.07 34.77 24.42
N ILE A 89 4.67 33.76 25.07
CA ILE A 89 5.80 33.01 24.51
C ILE A 89 5.34 32.19 23.29
N GLN A 90 4.17 31.57 23.36
CA GLN A 90 3.60 30.84 22.23
C GLN A 90 3.25 31.76 21.05
N VAL A 91 2.69 32.94 21.31
CA VAL A 91 2.44 33.96 20.27
C VAL A 91 3.76 34.40 19.64
N PHE A 92 4.79 34.65 20.45
CA PHE A 92 6.12 34.99 19.95
C PHE A 92 6.72 33.89 19.07
N TYR A 93 6.55 32.61 19.44
CA TYR A 93 6.97 31.48 18.62
C TYR A 93 6.24 31.44 17.26
N ILE A 94 4.92 31.67 17.26
CA ILE A 94 4.12 31.77 16.03
C ILE A 94 4.62 32.94 15.14
N GLU A 95 4.94 34.09 15.72
CA GLU A 95 5.53 35.22 14.99
C GLU A 95 6.87 34.84 14.33
N LYS A 96 7.72 34.09 15.04
CA LYS A 96 8.99 33.60 14.48
C LYS A 96 8.81 32.62 13.34
N LEU A 97 7.82 31.72 13.42
CA LEU A 97 7.47 30.84 12.29
C LEU A 97 7.04 31.66 11.06
N LYS A 98 6.20 32.68 11.25
CA LYS A 98 5.76 33.59 10.17
C LYS A 98 6.92 34.34 9.54
N GLU A 99 7.82 34.89 10.36
CA GLU A 99 9.00 35.64 9.89
C GLU A 99 9.89 34.79 8.98
N ASN A 100 10.00 33.49 9.25
CA ASN A 100 10.81 32.54 8.48
C ASN A 100 10.05 31.87 7.32
N GLY A 101 8.74 32.11 7.18
CA GLY A 101 7.90 31.45 6.18
C GLY A 101 7.71 29.95 6.42
N ASP A 102 7.86 29.51 7.68
CA ASP A 102 7.63 28.13 8.11
C ASP A 102 6.15 27.89 8.44
N ASN A 103 5.77 26.62 8.58
CA ASN A 103 4.44 26.19 9.02
C ASN A 103 4.58 25.15 10.14
N THR A 104 3.52 24.92 10.92
CA THR A 104 3.41 23.81 11.86
C THR A 104 2.32 22.85 11.41
N ASN A 105 2.67 21.57 11.32
CA ASN A 105 1.75 20.45 11.16
C ASN A 105 1.87 19.45 12.31
N TYR A 106 2.52 19.83 13.41
CA TYR A 106 2.84 18.92 14.51
C TYR A 106 2.45 19.57 15.84
N LEU A 107 1.57 18.91 16.60
CA LEU A 107 1.24 19.29 17.96
C LEU A 107 1.98 18.37 18.95
N VAL A 108 2.47 18.92 20.05
CA VAL A 108 3.06 18.17 21.15
C VAL A 108 2.17 18.33 22.38
N LEU A 109 1.42 17.29 22.71
CA LEU A 109 0.52 17.25 23.85
C LEU A 109 1.28 16.84 25.11
N VAL A 110 1.13 17.64 26.17
CA VAL A 110 1.91 17.47 27.39
C VAL A 110 1.14 17.90 28.63
N GLU A 111 1.26 17.15 29.74
CA GLU A 111 0.68 17.57 31.02
C GLU A 111 1.55 18.64 31.68
N GLU A 112 0.92 19.69 32.19
CA GLU A 112 1.61 20.73 32.93
C GLU A 112 2.20 20.19 34.25
N GLY A 113 3.50 20.40 34.46
CA GLY A 113 4.20 20.00 35.69
C GLY A 113 4.72 18.56 35.74
N SER A 114 4.45 17.73 34.74
CA SER A 114 5.14 16.43 34.60
C SER A 114 6.63 16.65 34.29
N THR A 115 7.48 15.75 34.80
CA THR A 115 8.93 15.81 34.57
C THR A 115 9.31 15.47 33.12
N GLU A 116 8.56 14.57 32.50
CA GLU A 116 8.70 14.13 31.12
C GLU A 116 8.45 15.29 30.14
N SER A 117 7.59 16.23 30.54
CA SER A 117 7.20 17.42 29.78
C SER A 117 8.37 18.31 29.34
N LEU A 118 9.51 18.23 30.02
CA LEU A 118 10.73 18.96 29.65
C LEU A 118 11.23 18.61 28.24
N LEU A 119 10.94 17.40 27.76
CA LEU A 119 11.32 16.96 26.42
C LEU A 119 10.34 17.42 25.33
N ALA A 120 9.15 17.89 25.71
CA ALA A 120 8.15 18.38 24.75
C ALA A 120 8.66 19.57 23.94
N GLY A 121 9.37 20.50 24.59
CA GLY A 121 9.98 21.64 23.92
C GLY A 121 11.02 21.23 22.88
N PHE A 122 11.86 20.24 23.20
CA PHE A 122 12.86 19.73 22.27
C PHE A 122 12.22 19.06 21.05
N LEU A 123 11.22 18.20 21.26
CA LEU A 123 10.48 17.56 20.16
C LEU A 123 9.76 18.60 19.29
N ALA A 124 9.07 19.57 19.92
CA ALA A 124 8.37 20.64 19.23
C ALA A 124 9.35 21.46 18.38
N GLY A 125 10.45 21.95 18.95
CA GLY A 125 11.41 22.76 18.21
C GLY A 125 11.98 22.01 17.02
N PHE A 126 12.30 20.71 17.18
CA PHE A 126 12.82 19.88 16.11
C PHE A 126 11.79 19.69 14.98
N ARG A 127 10.52 19.43 15.32
CA ARG A 127 9.44 19.21 14.36
C ARG A 127 8.81 20.51 13.84
N LYS A 128 9.32 21.69 14.24
CA LYS A 128 8.64 22.98 14.06
C LYS A 128 7.19 22.95 14.58
N GLY A 129 6.99 22.14 15.62
CA GLY A 129 5.71 21.84 16.23
C GLY A 129 5.28 22.85 17.27
N TYR A 130 4.09 22.62 17.81
CA TYR A 130 3.43 23.51 18.77
C TYR A 130 3.12 22.77 20.06
N VAL A 131 3.57 23.29 21.20
CA VAL A 131 3.34 22.67 22.52
C VAL A 131 1.92 23.01 23.01
N VAL A 132 1.16 21.98 23.38
CA VAL A 132 -0.19 22.07 23.93
C VAL A 132 -0.18 21.53 25.36
N PHE A 133 -0.43 22.41 26.33
CA PHE A 133 -0.53 22.04 27.74
C PHE A 133 -1.93 21.57 28.08
N VAL A 134 -2.04 20.46 28.81
CA VAL A 134 -3.32 19.93 29.30
C VAL A 134 -3.26 19.58 30.78
N ASN A 135 -4.46 19.49 31.38
CA ASN A 135 -4.69 18.91 32.70
C ASN A 135 -5.37 17.55 32.51
N SER A 136 -5.16 16.63 33.44
CA SER A 136 -5.34 15.17 33.29
C SER A 136 -6.78 14.65 33.03
N GLU A 137 -7.79 15.52 32.83
CA GLU A 137 -9.15 15.10 32.51
C GLU A 137 -9.39 15.02 30.99
N TYR A 138 -9.97 13.90 30.55
CA TYR A 138 -10.12 13.55 29.15
C TYR A 138 -10.98 14.52 28.33
N GLU A 139 -12.18 14.89 28.82
CA GLU A 139 -13.08 15.80 28.07
C GLU A 139 -12.44 17.17 27.86
N ASP A 140 -11.59 17.59 28.82
CA ASP A 140 -10.84 18.83 28.75
C ASP A 140 -9.75 18.78 27.67
N ILE A 141 -9.08 17.64 27.48
CA ILE A 141 -8.00 17.51 26.47
C ILE A 141 -8.52 17.79 25.05
N LYS A 142 -9.64 17.18 24.64
CA LYS A 142 -10.18 17.39 23.28
C LYS A 142 -10.66 18.83 23.08
N MET A 143 -11.24 19.43 24.13
CA MET A 143 -11.63 20.83 24.12
C MET A 143 -10.40 21.75 23.95
N ILE A 144 -9.32 21.49 24.70
CA ILE A 144 -8.08 22.26 24.62
C ILE A 144 -7.45 22.10 23.23
N LEU A 145 -7.34 20.88 22.70
CA LEU A 145 -6.83 20.63 21.35
C LEU A 145 -7.61 21.43 20.28
N ASN A 146 -8.94 21.50 20.40
CA ASN A 146 -9.76 22.29 19.49
C ASN A 146 -9.56 23.81 19.66
N GLN A 147 -9.43 24.31 20.89
CA GLN A 147 -9.10 25.73 21.14
C GLN A 147 -7.73 26.11 20.56
N GLU A 148 -6.74 25.22 20.71
CA GLU A 148 -5.40 25.43 20.18
C GLU A 148 -5.34 25.35 18.66
N LYS A 149 -6.10 24.41 18.08
CA LYS A 149 -6.34 24.34 16.64
C LYS A 149 -6.89 25.68 16.14
N GLU A 150 -7.98 26.19 16.74
CA GLU A 150 -8.59 27.47 16.35
C GLU A 150 -7.58 28.63 16.42
N ARG A 151 -6.78 28.69 17.49
CA ARG A 151 -5.71 29.69 17.66
C ARG A 151 -4.64 29.62 16.56
N LEU A 152 -4.20 28.42 16.18
CA LEU A 152 -3.26 28.22 15.08
C LEU A 152 -3.89 28.58 13.74
N GLU A 153 -5.15 28.24 13.53
CA GLU A 153 -5.89 28.54 12.31
C GLU A 153 -6.04 30.04 12.07
N GLU A 154 -6.40 30.81 13.11
CA GLU A 154 -6.47 32.28 13.08
C GLU A 154 -5.13 32.92 12.67
N ASN A 155 -4.03 32.20 12.88
CA ASN A 155 -2.69 32.64 12.53
C ASN A 155 -2.19 32.12 11.18
N GLY A 156 -2.99 31.36 10.43
CA GLY A 156 -2.62 30.81 9.12
C GLY A 156 -1.80 29.51 9.18
N PHE A 157 -1.83 28.80 10.31
CA PHE A 157 -1.07 27.57 10.55
C PHE A 157 -1.96 26.33 10.63
N PHE A 158 -1.33 25.16 10.71
CA PHE A 158 -2.00 23.89 10.95
C PHE A 158 -2.99 23.56 9.84
N SER A 159 -4.28 23.36 10.14
CA SER A 159 -5.32 23.10 9.15
C SER A 159 -5.64 24.29 8.24
N SER A 160 -5.34 25.52 8.63
CA SER A 160 -5.43 26.67 7.71
C SER A 160 -4.15 26.86 6.87
N GLY A 161 -3.08 26.13 7.21
CA GLY A 161 -1.80 26.18 6.54
C GLY A 161 -1.79 25.50 5.16
N LEU A 162 -0.90 25.97 4.28
CA LEU A 162 -0.81 25.50 2.89
C LEU A 162 -0.53 24.00 2.78
N ASN A 163 0.33 23.47 3.65
CA ASN A 163 0.73 22.06 3.66
C ASN A 163 -0.48 21.14 3.86
N TYR A 164 -1.32 21.41 4.87
CA TYR A 164 -2.56 20.66 5.09
C TYR A 164 -3.51 20.76 3.91
N LYS A 165 -3.72 21.97 3.39
CA LYS A 165 -4.63 22.20 2.25
C LYS A 165 -4.19 21.46 0.99
N LYS A 166 -2.87 21.30 0.80
CA LYS A 166 -2.25 20.49 -0.25
C LYS A 166 -2.44 18.98 -0.05
N GLY A 167 -2.66 18.53 1.19
CA GLY A 167 -2.84 17.14 1.57
C GLY A 167 -1.75 16.56 2.47
N ASP A 168 -0.83 17.39 2.99
CA ASP A 168 0.15 16.93 3.97
C ASP A 168 -0.55 16.63 5.31
N SER A 169 -0.12 15.58 6.01
CA SER A 169 -0.77 15.16 7.25
C SER A 169 -0.40 16.04 8.44
N LEU A 170 -1.30 16.01 9.43
CA LEU A 170 -1.09 16.61 10.75
C LEU A 170 -0.70 15.52 11.74
N TYR A 171 0.10 15.88 12.73
CA TYR A 171 0.65 14.96 13.73
C TYR A 171 0.35 15.42 15.16
N LEU A 172 0.19 14.45 16.05
CA LEU A 172 0.04 14.66 17.49
C LEU A 172 1.03 13.76 18.25
N GLY A 173 2.12 14.34 18.74
CA GLY A 173 3.04 13.68 19.66
C GLY A 173 2.58 13.83 21.10
N ILE A 174 2.31 12.72 21.79
CA ILE A 174 1.88 12.69 23.20
C ILE A 174 3.09 12.35 24.07
N ILE A 175 3.42 13.18 25.05
CA ILE A 175 4.60 12.98 25.91
C ILE A 175 4.19 12.39 27.27
N GLY A 176 4.76 11.23 27.59
CA GLY A 176 4.64 10.58 28.89
C GLY A 176 3.35 9.78 29.10
N ASP A 177 3.26 9.14 30.26
CA ASP A 177 2.13 8.30 30.67
C ASP A 177 1.07 9.08 31.47
N SER A 178 1.30 10.37 31.68
CA SER A 178 0.47 11.20 32.55
C SER A 178 -0.79 11.71 31.83
N ILE A 179 -0.75 11.76 30.51
CA ILE A 179 -1.93 11.85 29.65
C ILE A 179 -2.53 10.44 29.54
N PRO A 180 -3.80 10.21 29.94
CA PRO A 180 -4.37 8.87 29.95
C PRO A 180 -4.52 8.29 28.53
N LEU A 181 -4.49 6.96 28.42
CA LEU A 181 -5.04 6.26 27.25
C LEU A 181 -6.56 6.29 27.34
N ILE A 182 -7.26 6.37 26.20
CA ILE A 182 -8.71 6.35 26.19
C ILE A 182 -9.21 4.91 26.34
N GLU A 183 -10.05 4.69 27.36
CA GLU A 183 -10.77 3.44 27.54
C GLU A 183 -11.96 3.37 26.57
N PHE A 184 -11.96 2.36 25.72
CA PHE A 184 -13.03 2.08 24.77
C PHE A 184 -13.69 0.74 25.11
N PHE A 185 -15.02 0.65 25.06
CA PHE A 185 -15.69 -0.62 25.30
C PHE A 185 -15.30 -1.63 24.22
N ASP A 186 -14.83 -2.80 24.64
CA ASP A 186 -14.46 -3.85 23.70
C ASP A 186 -15.69 -4.38 22.98
N VAL A 187 -15.82 -3.97 21.72
CA VAL A 187 -16.92 -4.37 20.86
C VAL A 187 -16.73 -5.79 20.35
N GLY A 188 -15.54 -6.38 20.37
CA GLY A 188 -15.26 -7.75 19.93
C GLY A 188 -16.16 -8.77 20.62
N MET A 189 -16.32 -8.66 21.94
CA MET A 189 -17.15 -9.54 22.77
C MET A 189 -16.99 -11.03 22.41
N GLU A 190 -15.74 -11.46 22.44
CA GLU A 190 -15.28 -12.80 22.20
C GLU A 190 -16.00 -13.80 23.13
N ILE A 191 -16.50 -14.90 22.56
CA ILE A 191 -17.34 -15.85 23.29
C ILE A 191 -16.49 -16.86 24.06
N PHE A 192 -15.36 -17.26 23.48
CA PHE A 192 -14.54 -18.35 23.99
C PHE A 192 -13.25 -17.90 24.71
N ASP A 193 -12.73 -16.70 24.43
CA ASP A 193 -11.54 -16.13 25.09
C ASP A 193 -11.71 -14.62 25.25
N ASN A 194 -11.73 -14.12 26.49
CA ASN A 194 -11.99 -12.72 26.83
C ASN A 194 -10.90 -12.18 27.77
N LYS A 195 -9.65 -12.54 27.48
CA LYS A 195 -8.47 -12.20 28.31
C LYS A 195 -8.17 -10.69 28.37
N ASP A 196 -8.59 -9.93 27.36
CA ASP A 196 -8.55 -8.47 27.32
C ASP A 196 -9.71 -7.79 28.08
N GLY A 197 -10.68 -8.57 28.58
CA GLY A 197 -11.77 -8.03 29.38
C GLY A 197 -12.86 -7.38 28.51
N ASN A 198 -13.36 -6.21 28.90
CA ASN A 198 -14.38 -5.48 28.13
C ASN A 198 -13.88 -4.07 27.74
N THR A 199 -12.56 -3.85 27.78
CA THR A 199 -11.95 -2.54 27.63
C THR A 199 -10.72 -2.61 26.74
N LEU A 200 -10.71 -1.78 25.70
CA LEU A 200 -9.56 -1.50 24.85
C LEU A 200 -8.96 -0.15 25.25
N TYR A 201 -7.70 0.08 24.88
CA TYR A 201 -6.99 1.33 25.15
C TYR A 201 -6.52 1.95 23.84
N THR A 202 -6.75 3.25 23.66
CA THR A 202 -6.44 3.91 22.38
C THR A 202 -5.99 5.36 22.53
N ASP A 203 -5.10 5.78 21.64
CA ASP A 203 -4.79 7.21 21.39
C ASP A 203 -5.45 7.73 20.10
N ILE A 204 -6.00 6.84 19.27
CA ILE A 204 -6.63 7.18 17.97
C ILE A 204 -7.74 8.23 18.15
N TRP A 205 -8.43 8.19 19.29
CA TRP A 205 -9.49 9.12 19.59
C TRP A 205 -9.02 10.58 19.73
N TYR A 206 -7.79 10.82 20.16
CA TYR A 206 -7.21 12.17 20.16
C TYR A 206 -6.98 12.72 18.74
N GLY A 207 -6.92 11.84 17.73
CA GLY A 207 -6.77 12.20 16.34
C GLY A 207 -8.08 12.57 15.63
N ASP A 208 -9.24 12.20 16.18
CA ASP A 208 -10.57 12.59 15.68
C ASP A 208 -10.99 13.89 16.37
N LEU A 209 -10.61 15.06 15.82
CA LEU A 209 -10.84 16.34 16.49
C LEU A 209 -12.29 16.80 16.38
N ASN A 210 -12.94 16.53 15.25
CA ASN A 210 -14.31 16.96 14.97
C ASN A 210 -15.39 16.00 15.53
N GLY A 211 -15.02 14.77 15.92
CA GLY A 211 -15.91 13.76 16.49
C GLY A 211 -16.76 13.02 15.45
N ASP A 212 -16.41 13.06 14.17
CA ASP A 212 -17.19 12.42 13.10
C ASP A 212 -16.82 10.93 12.89
N GLY A 213 -15.79 10.45 13.57
CA GLY A 213 -15.22 9.11 13.45
C GLY A 213 -14.15 8.98 12.37
N PHE A 214 -13.78 10.05 11.68
CA PHE A 214 -12.61 10.18 10.81
C PHE A 214 -11.43 10.70 11.64
N ILE A 215 -10.25 10.15 11.41
CA ILE A 215 -9.05 10.54 12.13
C ILE A 215 -8.39 11.66 11.32
N ASP A 216 -8.38 12.87 11.88
CA ASP A 216 -7.88 14.09 11.24
C ASP A 216 -6.37 14.29 11.42
N ILE A 217 -5.84 13.79 12.54
CA ILE A 217 -4.45 13.96 12.97
C ILE A 217 -3.88 12.61 13.35
N ALA A 218 -2.66 12.29 12.89
CA ALA A 218 -1.95 11.07 13.22
C ALA A 218 -1.35 11.12 14.65
N PRO A 219 -1.88 10.34 15.63
CA PRO A 219 -1.37 10.37 16.99
C PRO A 219 -0.24 9.34 17.20
N GLY A 220 0.70 9.67 18.08
CA GLY A 220 1.71 8.74 18.59
C GLY A 220 2.26 9.19 19.94
N ARG A 221 2.55 8.24 20.82
CA ARG A 221 2.91 8.50 22.22
C ARG A 221 4.34 8.11 22.53
N LEU A 222 5.13 9.05 23.04
CA LEU A 222 6.45 8.78 23.57
C LEU A 222 6.34 8.47 25.07
N ASN A 223 6.46 7.19 25.43
CA ASN A 223 6.20 6.68 26.77
C ASN A 223 7.46 6.23 27.53
N GLY A 224 7.30 5.99 28.83
CA GLY A 224 8.38 5.63 29.74
C GLY A 224 9.03 6.83 30.42
N ASN A 225 10.19 6.62 31.05
CA ASN A 225 10.88 7.68 31.75
C ASN A 225 11.58 8.66 30.78
N MET A 226 12.07 9.79 31.31
CA MET A 226 12.76 10.83 30.53
C MET A 226 13.94 10.29 29.69
N THR A 227 14.63 9.24 30.14
CA THR A 227 15.71 8.61 29.35
C THR A 227 15.14 7.88 28.13
N SER A 228 14.11 7.06 28.33
CA SER A 228 13.44 6.33 27.25
C SER A 228 12.85 7.28 26.21
N ILE A 229 12.12 8.31 26.64
CA ILE A 229 11.54 9.33 25.77
C ILE A 229 12.64 10.07 25.00
N SER A 230 13.73 10.47 25.68
CA SER A 230 14.87 11.12 25.01
C SER A 230 15.51 10.23 23.93
N LEU A 231 15.62 8.92 24.17
CA LEU A 231 16.11 7.97 23.17
C LEU A 231 15.13 7.80 22.00
N GLN A 232 13.83 7.76 22.26
CA GLN A 232 12.79 7.69 21.21
C GLN A 232 12.84 8.92 20.31
N ILE A 233 12.97 10.12 20.88
CA ILE A 233 13.19 11.35 20.11
C ILE A 233 14.51 11.23 19.34
N SER A 234 15.60 10.86 20.01
CA SER A 234 16.94 10.82 19.39
C SER A 234 17.06 9.85 18.21
N ARG A 235 16.17 8.85 18.11
CA ARG A 235 16.13 7.90 16.99
C ARG A 235 16.00 8.58 15.62
N MET A 236 15.39 9.77 15.56
CA MET A 236 15.28 10.56 14.33
C MET A 236 16.62 11.03 13.75
N PHE A 237 17.66 11.12 14.57
CA PHE A 237 19.02 11.52 14.13
C PHE A 237 19.90 10.32 13.75
N LEU A 238 19.44 9.11 14.01
CA LEU A 238 20.21 7.90 13.75
C LEU A 238 20.03 7.45 12.29
N PRO A 239 21.08 6.87 11.67
CA PRO A 239 20.96 6.33 10.33
C PRO A 239 19.82 5.31 10.24
N ARG A 240 18.95 5.53 9.26
CA ARG A 240 17.93 4.55 8.87
C ARG A 240 18.64 3.33 8.28
N LYS A 241 18.08 2.16 8.55
CA LYS A 241 18.53 0.93 7.91
C LYS A 241 17.50 0.53 6.87
N ASN A 242 18.00 0.15 5.70
CA ASN A 242 17.18 -0.22 4.56
C ASN A 242 16.91 -1.74 4.51
N ASP A 243 16.66 -2.34 5.66
CA ASP A 243 16.36 -3.76 5.81
C ASP A 243 15.15 -3.98 6.74
N SER A 244 14.47 -5.10 6.54
CA SER A 244 13.27 -5.47 7.29
C SER A 244 13.17 -6.96 7.52
N VAL A 245 12.60 -7.33 8.66
CA VAL A 245 12.41 -8.71 9.09
C VAL A 245 10.95 -8.92 9.45
N PHE A 246 10.32 -9.88 8.78
CA PHE A 246 8.95 -10.27 9.07
C PHE A 246 8.94 -11.68 9.66
N ILE A 247 8.42 -11.81 10.87
CA ILE A 247 8.28 -13.06 11.60
C ILE A 247 6.82 -13.52 11.46
N GLY A 248 6.60 -14.71 10.91
CA GLY A 248 5.26 -15.26 10.71
C GLY A 248 5.07 -16.58 11.45
N GLU A 249 3.97 -16.69 12.20
CA GLU A 249 3.51 -17.94 12.81
C GLU A 249 2.13 -18.32 12.30
N TYR A 250 1.82 -19.62 12.39
CA TYR A 250 0.50 -20.14 12.08
C TYR A 250 -0.40 -20.07 13.31
N LYS A 251 -1.11 -18.95 13.48
CA LYS A 251 -1.97 -18.70 14.64
C LYS A 251 -3.08 -19.74 14.87
N TYR A 252 -3.41 -20.54 13.85
CA TYR A 252 -4.46 -21.55 13.92
C TYR A 252 -3.93 -23.00 13.88
N SER A 253 -4.83 -23.97 14.02
CA SER A 253 -4.50 -25.39 13.82
C SER A 253 -4.36 -25.74 12.33
N GLN A 254 -3.61 -26.79 12.02
CA GLN A 254 -3.21 -27.16 10.65
C GLN A 254 -4.35 -27.18 9.61
N HIS A 255 -5.54 -27.65 10.00
CA HIS A 255 -6.67 -27.72 9.08
C HIS A 255 -7.30 -26.35 8.79
N LEU A 256 -7.15 -25.39 9.70
CA LEU A 256 -7.58 -24.02 9.52
C LEU A 256 -6.56 -23.20 8.75
N ASP A 257 -5.27 -23.49 8.81
CA ASP A 257 -4.27 -22.70 8.07
C ASP A 257 -4.59 -22.62 6.57
N ALA A 258 -4.93 -23.75 5.95
CA ALA A 258 -5.27 -23.83 4.53
C ALA A 258 -6.71 -23.36 4.21
N LEU A 259 -7.62 -23.40 5.19
CA LEU A 259 -9.01 -22.97 5.02
C LEU A 259 -9.19 -21.48 5.23
N LYS A 260 -8.51 -20.94 6.24
CA LYS A 260 -8.51 -19.52 6.57
C LYS A 260 -7.58 -18.79 5.60
N LEU A 261 -6.38 -19.29 5.25
CA LEU A 261 -5.31 -18.57 4.51
C LEU A 261 -4.90 -17.22 5.14
N TYR A 262 -5.73 -16.68 6.02
CA TYR A 262 -5.52 -15.61 6.96
C TYR A 262 -4.79 -16.18 8.18
N GLY A 263 -3.74 -15.49 8.61
CA GLY A 263 -2.90 -15.84 9.74
C GLY A 263 -1.53 -15.19 9.61
N GLY A 264 -0.72 -15.31 10.67
CA GLY A 264 0.56 -14.61 10.76
C GLY A 264 1.56 -14.93 9.64
N MET A 265 1.58 -16.17 9.15
CA MET A 265 2.42 -16.57 8.01
C MET A 265 2.09 -15.83 6.70
N PHE A 266 0.80 -15.61 6.44
CA PHE A 266 0.38 -14.85 5.27
C PHE A 266 0.65 -13.36 5.45
N GLN A 267 0.41 -12.81 6.64
CA GLN A 267 0.78 -11.42 6.98
C GLN A 267 2.26 -11.16 6.72
N ALA A 268 3.13 -12.02 7.27
CA ALA A 268 4.57 -11.90 7.09
C ALA A 268 4.97 -11.93 5.61
N PHE A 269 4.41 -12.86 4.84
CA PHE A 269 4.67 -12.96 3.40
C PHE A 269 4.18 -11.74 2.62
N ALA A 270 2.93 -11.32 2.82
CA ALA A 270 2.34 -10.21 2.09
C ALA A 270 3.09 -8.90 2.37
N ASN A 271 3.36 -8.62 3.65
CA ASN A 271 4.08 -7.41 4.06
C ASN A 271 5.55 -7.42 3.63
N GLU A 272 6.23 -8.59 3.64
CA GLU A 272 7.57 -8.74 3.04
C GLU A 272 7.58 -8.33 1.57
N LYS A 273 6.56 -8.75 0.79
CA LYS A 273 6.48 -8.37 -0.63
C LYS A 273 6.19 -6.89 -0.79
N VAL A 274 5.23 -6.33 -0.06
CA VAL A 274 4.89 -4.89 -0.13
C VAL A 274 6.11 -4.01 0.11
N ILE A 275 6.86 -4.29 1.17
CA ILE A 275 8.04 -3.50 1.54
C ILE A 275 9.22 -3.78 0.60
N GLY A 276 9.41 -5.03 0.17
CA GLY A 276 10.48 -5.39 -0.77
C GLY A 276 10.33 -4.73 -2.15
N LEU A 277 9.10 -4.42 -2.58
CA LEU A 277 8.84 -3.72 -3.83
C LEU A 277 9.39 -2.28 -3.86
N ASN A 278 9.57 -1.65 -2.69
CA ASN A 278 10.21 -0.35 -2.56
C ASN A 278 11.74 -0.42 -2.75
N GLY A 279 12.33 -1.63 -2.79
CA GLY A 279 13.77 -1.82 -2.87
C GLY A 279 14.47 -1.93 -1.50
N MET A 280 13.69 -2.09 -0.42
CA MET A 280 14.23 -2.50 0.88
C MET A 280 14.68 -3.96 0.85
N GLU A 281 15.78 -4.27 1.54
CA GLU A 281 16.17 -5.67 1.77
C GLU A 281 15.16 -6.31 2.74
N THR A 282 14.57 -7.43 2.37
CA THR A 282 13.58 -8.10 3.20
C THR A 282 13.97 -9.54 3.44
N ARG A 283 13.66 -10.03 4.64
CA ARG A 283 13.78 -11.44 4.99
C ARG A 283 12.65 -11.88 5.90
N ARG A 284 12.33 -13.17 5.86
CA ARG A 284 11.33 -13.80 6.72
C ARG A 284 11.92 -14.85 7.64
N ILE A 285 11.41 -14.88 8.86
CA ILE A 285 11.58 -15.97 9.82
C ILE A 285 10.19 -16.58 10.04
N VAL A 286 10.07 -17.90 10.00
CA VAL A 286 8.78 -18.58 9.88
C VAL A 286 8.64 -19.74 10.85
N GLU A 287 7.42 -20.04 11.27
CA GLU A 287 7.13 -21.29 11.94
C GLU A 287 7.26 -22.46 10.94
N GLU A 288 7.90 -23.55 11.37
CA GLU A 288 7.99 -24.80 10.60
C GLU A 288 6.89 -25.77 11.05
N ARG A 289 5.98 -26.14 10.13
CA ARG A 289 4.97 -27.19 10.34
C ARG A 289 5.23 -28.45 9.54
N LYS A 290 6.27 -28.44 8.70
CA LYS A 290 6.52 -29.51 7.74
C LYS A 290 7.88 -30.17 7.94
N GLU A 291 7.86 -31.47 8.18
CA GLU A 291 8.97 -32.35 7.78
C GLU A 291 8.75 -32.73 6.30
N LEU A 292 9.59 -32.25 5.38
CA LEU A 292 9.46 -32.56 3.93
C LEU A 292 9.46 -34.09 3.69
N PRO A 293 8.36 -34.68 3.16
CA PRO A 293 8.41 -36.04 2.65
C PRO A 293 9.25 -36.08 1.36
N GLU A 294 9.91 -37.21 1.08
CA GLU A 294 10.58 -37.52 -0.21
C GLU A 294 9.59 -37.66 -1.40
N MET A 295 8.62 -36.75 -1.53
CA MET A 295 7.83 -36.62 -2.75
C MET A 295 8.75 -36.10 -3.87
N SER A 296 8.51 -36.52 -5.11
CA SER A 296 9.31 -36.05 -6.24
C SER A 296 9.15 -34.53 -6.38
N ALA A 297 10.14 -33.79 -5.88
CA ALA A 297 10.20 -32.33 -5.83
C ALA A 297 9.70 -31.67 -7.12
N TYR A 298 9.92 -32.33 -8.26
CA TYR A 298 9.41 -31.97 -9.59
C TYR A 298 7.92 -31.58 -9.66
N ASN A 299 6.99 -32.32 -9.03
CA ASN A 299 5.55 -32.01 -9.15
C ASN A 299 5.16 -30.78 -8.31
N ILE A 300 5.74 -30.65 -7.12
CA ILE A 300 5.55 -29.48 -6.26
C ILE A 300 6.13 -28.26 -6.97
N ILE A 301 7.34 -28.38 -7.51
CA ILE A 301 8.03 -27.27 -8.17
C ILE A 301 7.34 -26.86 -9.46
N LYS A 302 6.81 -27.78 -10.26
CA LYS A 302 6.03 -27.39 -11.44
C LYS A 302 4.78 -26.58 -11.06
N MET A 303 4.04 -27.02 -10.05
CA MET A 303 2.88 -26.26 -9.53
C MET A 303 3.30 -24.90 -8.96
N MET A 304 4.49 -24.80 -8.38
CA MET A 304 4.99 -23.56 -7.79
C MET A 304 5.63 -22.61 -8.81
N ILE A 305 6.21 -23.11 -9.90
CA ILE A 305 6.64 -22.30 -11.04
C ILE A 305 5.44 -21.61 -11.69
N ASP A 306 4.37 -22.37 -11.92
CA ASP A 306 3.13 -21.83 -12.47
C ASP A 306 2.56 -20.78 -11.49
N PHE A 307 2.62 -21.04 -10.18
CA PHE A 307 2.22 -20.10 -9.12
C PHE A 307 3.05 -18.80 -9.09
N ILE A 308 4.38 -18.90 -9.11
CA ILE A 308 5.29 -17.75 -8.96
C ILE A 308 5.35 -16.92 -10.24
N GLY A 309 5.27 -17.56 -11.41
CA GLY A 309 5.27 -16.90 -12.72
C GLY A 309 4.10 -15.93 -12.89
N ASP A 310 2.92 -16.29 -12.37
CA ASP A 310 1.73 -15.41 -12.37
C ASP A 310 1.77 -14.37 -11.24
N TYR A 311 2.47 -14.66 -10.13
CA TYR A 311 2.60 -13.79 -8.95
C TYR A 311 3.58 -12.62 -9.15
N ALA A 312 4.70 -12.84 -9.84
CA ALA A 312 5.72 -11.81 -10.10
C ALA A 312 5.24 -10.67 -11.02
N ILE A 313 4.09 -10.83 -11.68
CA ILE A 313 3.55 -9.88 -12.67
C ILE A 313 2.33 -9.10 -12.13
N THR A 314 1.73 -9.49 -11.00
CA THR A 314 0.54 -8.82 -10.45
C THR A 314 0.59 -8.67 -8.92
N MET A 315 1.03 -7.50 -8.45
CA MET A 315 1.35 -7.23 -7.05
C MET A 315 0.13 -7.21 -6.09
N VAL A 316 0.32 -7.89 -4.96
CA VAL A 316 -0.27 -7.72 -3.61
C VAL A 316 -1.79 -7.88 -3.40
N PHE A 317 -2.67 -7.44 -4.31
CA PHE A 317 -4.13 -7.53 -4.09
C PHE A 317 -4.89 -8.61 -4.88
N PRO A 318 -4.48 -9.05 -6.09
CA PRO A 318 -5.13 -10.16 -6.78
C PRO A 318 -4.83 -11.56 -6.18
N ILE A 319 -4.08 -11.63 -5.07
CA ILE A 319 -3.62 -12.86 -4.40
C ILE A 319 -4.79 -13.81 -4.08
N PHE A 320 -5.99 -13.28 -3.82
CA PHE A 320 -7.09 -14.07 -3.30
C PHE A 320 -7.75 -15.03 -4.29
N GLY A 321 -7.62 -14.82 -5.61
CA GLY A 321 -8.25 -15.75 -6.58
C GLY A 321 -7.28 -16.74 -7.21
N HIS A 322 -6.05 -16.35 -7.54
CA HIS A 322 -5.12 -17.25 -8.25
C HIS A 322 -4.75 -18.48 -7.40
N THR A 323 -4.68 -18.29 -6.08
CA THR A 323 -4.08 -19.22 -5.12
C THR A 323 -5.09 -20.21 -4.51
N TRP A 324 -6.38 -19.84 -4.50
CA TRP A 324 -7.40 -20.44 -3.65
C TRP A 324 -7.78 -21.89 -4.05
N SER A 325 -7.85 -22.20 -5.35
CA SER A 325 -8.26 -23.54 -5.82
C SER A 325 -7.14 -24.59 -5.75
N ALA A 326 -5.89 -24.17 -5.96
CA ALA A 326 -4.72 -25.05 -5.88
C ALA A 326 -4.29 -25.31 -4.43
N LEU A 327 -4.27 -24.28 -3.57
CA LEU A 327 -3.92 -24.41 -2.15
C LEU A 327 -4.94 -25.26 -1.37
N LYS A 328 -6.22 -25.22 -1.77
CA LYS A 328 -7.28 -26.08 -1.21
C LYS A 328 -7.06 -27.59 -1.38
N THR A 329 -6.13 -28.01 -2.24
CA THR A 329 -5.93 -29.44 -2.52
C THR A 329 -4.81 -30.08 -1.70
N SER A 330 -3.92 -29.31 -1.05
CA SER A 330 -3.01 -29.85 -0.04
C SER A 330 -2.38 -28.76 0.85
N SER A 331 -2.43 -28.96 2.17
CA SER A 331 -1.64 -28.20 3.15
C SER A 331 -0.14 -28.21 2.84
N LEU A 332 0.34 -29.25 2.16
CA LEU A 332 1.72 -29.38 1.71
C LEU A 332 2.18 -28.23 0.79
N ILE A 333 1.37 -27.85 -0.21
CA ILE A 333 1.72 -26.76 -1.13
C ILE A 333 1.69 -25.44 -0.37
N PHE A 334 0.70 -25.26 0.50
CA PHE A 334 0.55 -24.09 1.34
C PHE A 334 1.79 -23.87 2.23
N TYR A 335 2.21 -24.86 3.00
CA TYR A 335 3.43 -24.76 3.83
C TYR A 335 4.68 -24.53 2.98
N SER A 336 4.81 -25.24 1.85
CA SER A 336 5.95 -25.03 0.93
C SER A 336 6.06 -23.59 0.43
N LEU A 337 4.93 -22.91 0.23
CA LEU A 337 4.91 -21.52 -0.21
C LEU A 337 5.43 -20.56 0.85
N PHE A 338 4.99 -20.73 2.09
CA PHE A 338 5.31 -19.78 3.15
C PHE A 338 6.64 -20.06 3.84
N GLU A 339 7.03 -21.33 3.96
CA GLU A 339 8.21 -21.77 4.73
C GLU A 339 9.53 -21.72 3.95
N PHE A 340 9.49 -21.53 2.62
CA PHE A 340 10.68 -21.60 1.77
C PHE A 340 10.96 -20.28 1.03
N ASP A 341 12.24 -20.05 0.73
CA ASP A 341 12.70 -18.85 0.05
C ASP A 341 12.59 -18.98 -1.47
N TRP A 342 11.44 -18.58 -1.99
CA TRP A 342 11.18 -18.56 -3.43
C TRP A 342 11.87 -17.44 -4.18
N VAL A 343 12.46 -16.45 -3.50
CA VAL A 343 13.11 -15.30 -4.14
C VAL A 343 14.51 -15.68 -4.63
N THR A 344 15.24 -16.49 -3.86
CA THR A 344 16.59 -16.95 -4.24
C THR A 344 16.58 -18.13 -5.21
N TRP A 345 15.40 -18.60 -5.60
CA TRP A 345 15.25 -19.77 -6.46
C TRP A 345 15.53 -19.44 -7.93
N THR A 346 16.51 -20.12 -8.54
CA THR A 346 17.02 -19.80 -9.88
C THR A 346 16.17 -20.33 -11.04
N GLY A 347 14.96 -20.83 -10.77
CA GLY A 347 14.07 -21.42 -11.78
C GLY A 347 14.41 -22.88 -12.15
N ASP A 348 15.52 -23.43 -11.65
CA ASP A 348 15.87 -24.82 -11.85
C ASP A 348 15.05 -25.71 -10.90
N PRO A 349 14.35 -26.74 -11.40
CA PRO A 349 13.52 -27.62 -10.58
C PRO A 349 14.31 -28.42 -9.54
N LEU A 350 15.63 -28.32 -9.51
CA LEU A 350 16.47 -28.72 -8.38
C LEU A 350 17.73 -27.85 -8.38
N PRO A 351 18.20 -27.40 -7.20
CA PRO A 351 17.69 -27.72 -5.85
C PRO A 351 16.36 -27.01 -5.51
N PHE A 352 15.60 -27.58 -4.57
CA PHE A 352 14.46 -26.89 -3.93
C PHE A 352 14.99 -25.59 -3.32
N PRO A 353 14.18 -24.50 -3.27
CA PRO A 353 14.56 -23.33 -2.50
C PRO A 353 14.97 -23.73 -1.07
N PRO A 354 15.94 -23.04 -0.46
CA PRO A 354 16.26 -23.28 0.93
C PRO A 354 15.03 -22.99 1.80
N HIS A 355 14.87 -23.75 2.87
CA HIS A 355 13.92 -23.40 3.93
C HIS A 355 14.34 -22.04 4.51
N LEU A 356 13.37 -21.21 4.86
CA LEU A 356 13.61 -19.94 5.54
C LEU A 356 14.14 -20.21 6.96
N ASN A 357 14.62 -19.17 7.63
CA ASN A 357 14.98 -19.31 9.04
C ASN A 357 13.74 -19.69 9.86
N THR A 358 13.89 -20.65 10.77
CA THR A 358 12.77 -21.19 11.55
C THR A 358 12.69 -20.50 12.91
N ILE A 359 11.49 -20.14 13.34
CA ILE A 359 11.24 -19.64 14.69
C ILE A 359 11.61 -20.70 15.72
N ASP A 360 12.54 -20.36 16.61
CA ASP A 360 13.01 -21.24 17.68
C ASP A 360 13.55 -20.49 18.89
N GLU A 361 14.10 -21.24 19.84
CA GLU A 361 14.70 -20.70 21.08
C GLU A 361 15.88 -19.72 20.85
N ASN A 362 16.44 -19.66 19.65
CA ASN A 362 17.48 -18.72 19.23
C ASN A 362 16.93 -17.52 18.44
N LEU A 363 15.60 -17.35 18.33
CA LEU A 363 14.97 -16.29 17.54
C LEU A 363 15.58 -14.90 17.80
N ALA A 364 15.86 -14.57 19.06
CA ALA A 364 16.49 -13.29 19.44
C ALA A 364 17.82 -13.03 18.70
N ASN A 365 18.64 -14.06 18.50
CA ASN A 365 19.91 -13.96 17.77
C ASN A 365 19.70 -13.87 16.25
N GLU A 366 18.63 -14.49 15.74
CA GLU A 366 18.33 -14.52 14.31
C GLU A 366 17.67 -13.24 13.81
N ILE A 367 17.05 -12.44 14.69
CA ILE A 367 16.43 -11.15 14.35
C ILE A 367 17.49 -10.10 13.99
N GLY A 368 18.66 -10.12 14.61
CA GLY A 368 19.65 -9.06 14.38
C GLY A 368 19.09 -7.68 14.73
N GLU A 369 19.39 -6.67 13.90
CA GLU A 369 19.02 -5.27 14.17
C GLU A 369 18.44 -4.56 12.93
N PRO A 370 17.33 -5.05 12.35
CA PRO A 370 16.79 -4.51 11.10
C PRO A 370 16.19 -3.11 11.29
N GLY A 371 16.01 -2.36 10.20
CA GLY A 371 15.25 -1.10 10.20
C GLY A 371 13.81 -1.26 10.68
N ILE A 372 13.17 -2.34 10.22
CA ILE A 372 11.78 -2.71 10.52
C ILE A 372 11.77 -4.16 11.02
N LEU A 373 11.10 -4.40 12.14
CA LEU A 373 10.79 -5.73 12.65
C LEU A 373 9.27 -5.85 12.73
N ALA A 374 8.70 -6.90 12.17
CA ALA A 374 7.29 -7.18 12.29
C ALA A 374 7.08 -8.59 12.81
N TYR A 375 6.28 -8.73 13.86
CA TYR A 375 5.93 -10.02 14.44
C TYR A 375 4.43 -10.27 14.26
N PHE A 376 4.12 -11.38 13.60
CA PHE A 376 2.78 -11.83 13.30
C PHE A 376 2.60 -13.25 13.84
N GLY A 377 2.32 -13.36 15.13
CA GLY A 377 2.26 -14.65 15.80
C GLY A 377 1.42 -14.63 17.06
N LEU A 378 1.54 -15.69 17.87
CA LEU A 378 0.82 -15.76 19.13
C LEU A 378 1.62 -15.08 20.25
N GLY A 379 0.90 -14.56 21.24
CA GLY A 379 1.52 -13.92 22.39
C GLY A 379 0.50 -13.34 23.35
N ASP A 380 1.03 -12.89 24.48
CA ASP A 380 0.31 -12.13 25.51
C ASP A 380 1.25 -11.07 26.11
N ASP A 381 1.79 -11.30 27.31
CA ASP A 381 2.87 -10.52 27.89
C ASP A 381 4.20 -10.75 27.14
N TYR A 382 4.31 -11.86 26.39
CA TYR A 382 5.50 -12.28 25.65
C TYR A 382 5.15 -12.91 24.29
N TRP A 383 6.16 -13.09 23.43
CA TRP A 383 5.99 -13.87 22.20
C TRP A 383 6.03 -15.37 22.50
N LEU A 384 5.13 -16.13 21.87
CA LEU A 384 4.97 -17.55 22.11
C LEU A 384 5.69 -18.38 21.05
N ILE A 385 6.91 -18.84 21.36
CA ILE A 385 7.74 -19.61 20.44
C ILE A 385 7.29 -21.07 20.42
N PRO A 386 6.82 -21.61 19.30
CA PRO A 386 6.16 -22.91 19.30
C PRO A 386 7.19 -24.04 19.10
N PRO A 387 6.99 -25.24 19.67
CA PRO A 387 8.03 -26.29 19.67
C PRO A 387 8.25 -26.85 18.27
N LYS A 388 9.50 -27.03 17.83
CA LYS A 388 9.80 -27.54 16.47
C LYS A 388 9.18 -28.90 16.17
N ASP A 389 9.33 -29.85 17.11
CA ASP A 389 8.96 -31.23 16.89
C ASP A 389 7.50 -31.49 17.32
N ARG A 390 6.55 -31.33 16.39
CA ARG A 390 5.11 -31.57 16.61
C ARG A 390 4.56 -32.66 15.69
N GLY A 391 3.83 -33.61 16.27
CA GLY A 391 3.09 -34.61 15.50
C GLY A 391 1.76 -34.09 14.93
N TYR A 392 1.21 -34.79 13.93
CA TYR A 392 -0.05 -34.42 13.25
C TYR A 392 -1.21 -34.06 14.19
N TRP A 393 -1.46 -34.86 15.24
CA TRP A 393 -2.56 -34.58 16.17
C TRP A 393 -2.30 -33.39 17.08
N GLN A 394 -1.03 -33.06 17.38
CA GLN A 394 -0.69 -31.81 18.07
C GLN A 394 -0.98 -30.63 17.16
N LEU A 395 -0.50 -30.65 15.91
CA LEU A 395 -0.79 -29.61 14.92
C LEU A 395 -2.29 -29.40 14.68
N LEU A 396 -3.10 -30.47 14.76
CA LEU A 396 -4.53 -30.41 14.52
C LEU A 396 -5.36 -29.90 15.72
N LEU A 397 -4.97 -30.26 16.95
CA LEU A 397 -5.80 -30.02 18.14
C LEU A 397 -5.20 -29.03 19.13
N ASN A 398 -3.87 -28.94 19.23
CA ASN A 398 -3.19 -28.07 20.18
C ASN A 398 -1.74 -27.78 19.70
N PRO A 399 -1.56 -26.95 18.65
CA PRO A 399 -0.27 -26.73 18.00
C PRO A 399 0.77 -26.06 18.92
N TYR A 400 0.32 -25.31 19.93
CA TYR A 400 1.16 -24.54 20.85
C TYR A 400 1.36 -25.22 22.22
N ASN A 401 1.01 -26.49 22.35
CA ASN A 401 1.29 -27.22 23.57
C ASN A 401 2.80 -27.43 23.76
N GLY A 402 3.37 -26.86 24.82
CA GLY A 402 4.80 -26.94 25.12
C GLY A 402 5.64 -25.83 24.50
N SER A 403 5.02 -24.75 24.02
CA SER A 403 5.71 -23.53 23.59
C SER A 403 6.53 -22.88 24.71
N THR A 404 7.55 -22.12 24.32
CA THR A 404 8.39 -21.32 25.21
C THR A 404 8.09 -19.84 25.06
N TRP A 405 8.19 -19.08 26.16
CA TRP A 405 7.98 -17.63 26.15
C TRP A 405 9.31 -16.93 25.83
N MET A 406 9.31 -16.06 24.82
CA MET A 406 10.44 -15.16 24.55
C MET A 406 10.24 -13.88 25.34
N GLU A 407 10.98 -13.78 26.46
CA GLU A 407 10.82 -12.69 27.42
C GLU A 407 11.70 -11.47 27.11
N GLU A 408 12.79 -11.65 26.36
CA GLU A 408 13.78 -10.59 26.11
C GLU A 408 13.93 -10.32 24.61
N LEU A 409 13.86 -9.04 24.23
CA LEU A 409 14.19 -8.57 22.88
C LEU A 409 15.09 -7.35 22.96
N ASN A 410 16.35 -7.53 22.59
CA ASN A 410 17.25 -6.41 22.38
C ASN A 410 17.02 -5.82 20.98
N TYR A 411 16.15 -4.82 20.90
CA TYR A 411 15.83 -4.13 19.66
C TYR A 411 15.40 -2.70 19.96
N SER A 412 15.73 -1.76 19.08
CA SER A 412 15.54 -0.33 19.36
C SER A 412 15.08 0.51 18.17
N ARG A 413 14.60 -0.12 17.09
CA ARG A 413 14.11 0.55 15.87
C ARG A 413 12.59 0.46 15.79
N PHE A 414 12.00 0.26 14.61
CA PHE A 414 10.54 0.17 14.47
C PHE A 414 10.06 -1.28 14.58
N LEU A 415 9.17 -1.55 15.55
CA LEU A 415 8.51 -2.84 15.78
C LEU A 415 7.02 -2.73 15.45
N TYR A 416 6.53 -3.60 14.58
CA TYR A 416 5.10 -3.88 14.41
C TYR A 416 4.78 -5.20 15.14
N SER A 417 4.12 -5.14 16.28
CA SER A 417 3.82 -6.33 17.11
C SER A 417 2.34 -6.68 17.03
N ASP A 418 1.99 -7.71 16.25
CA ASP A 418 0.61 -8.14 15.98
C ASP A 418 0.30 -9.47 16.70
N HIS A 419 0.28 -9.40 18.02
CA HIS A 419 -0.26 -10.44 18.88
C HIS A 419 -1.14 -9.83 19.97
N ASP A 420 -1.95 -10.67 20.61
CA ASP A 420 -2.89 -10.25 21.63
C ASP A 420 -2.18 -9.53 22.77
N LEU A 421 -2.76 -8.43 23.24
CA LEU A 421 -2.27 -7.64 24.38
C LEU A 421 -0.80 -7.17 24.24
N SER A 422 -0.31 -7.08 23.00
CA SER A 422 1.06 -6.65 22.70
C SER A 422 1.41 -5.26 23.26
N LEU A 423 0.43 -4.38 23.49
CA LEU A 423 0.63 -3.07 24.10
C LEU A 423 1.25 -3.15 25.50
N THR A 424 0.80 -4.12 26.31
CA THR A 424 1.24 -4.29 27.70
C THR A 424 2.40 -5.27 27.85
N SER A 425 2.81 -5.90 26.75
CA SER A 425 3.89 -6.89 26.72
C SER A 425 5.23 -6.33 27.21
N GLU A 426 6.05 -7.23 27.76
CA GLU A 426 7.41 -6.87 28.19
C GLU A 426 8.31 -6.55 27.00
N ILE A 427 8.02 -7.13 25.82
CA ILE A 427 8.70 -6.84 24.55
C ILE A 427 8.51 -5.38 24.15
N THR A 428 7.27 -4.89 24.15
CA THR A 428 6.95 -3.48 23.84
C THR A 428 7.66 -2.54 24.80
N LYS A 429 7.64 -2.83 26.11
CA LYS A 429 8.34 -2.01 27.13
C LYS A 429 9.85 -1.97 26.90
N GLN A 430 10.47 -3.10 26.55
CA GLN A 430 11.90 -3.16 26.25
C GLN A 430 12.26 -2.34 25.02
N VAL A 431 11.51 -2.49 23.92
CA VAL A 431 11.79 -1.78 22.68
C VAL A 431 11.62 -0.27 22.86
N SER A 432 10.49 0.19 23.44
CA SER A 432 10.27 1.60 23.75
C SER A 432 11.29 2.14 24.77
N GLY A 433 11.68 1.33 25.75
CA GLY A 433 12.71 1.64 26.74
C GLY A 433 14.10 1.87 26.14
N LYS A 434 14.40 1.26 25.00
CA LYS A 434 15.65 1.43 24.24
C LYS A 434 15.57 2.53 23.17
N GLY A 435 14.48 3.28 23.12
CA GLY A 435 14.28 4.32 22.12
C GLY A 435 13.70 3.82 20.79
N GLY A 436 13.14 2.62 20.79
CA GLY A 436 12.40 2.08 19.66
C GLY A 436 10.99 2.66 19.55
N GLN A 437 10.40 2.43 18.38
CA GLN A 437 9.08 2.86 17.99
C GLN A 437 8.24 1.59 17.85
N VAL A 438 7.06 1.51 18.45
CA VAL A 438 6.25 0.28 18.48
C VAL A 438 4.81 0.56 18.07
N LEU A 439 4.29 -0.21 17.13
CA LEU A 439 2.84 -0.31 16.90
C LEU A 439 2.35 -1.64 17.46
N SER A 440 1.38 -1.58 18.37
CA SER A 440 0.91 -2.76 19.12
C SER A 440 -0.58 -2.69 19.42
N SER A 441 -1.21 -3.84 19.68
CA SER A 441 -2.62 -3.98 20.04
C SER A 441 -2.85 -3.99 21.56
N SER A 442 -3.86 -3.26 22.02
CA SER A 442 -4.35 -3.26 23.39
C SER A 442 -5.30 -4.41 23.71
N GLY A 443 -5.71 -5.20 22.72
CA GLY A 443 -6.73 -6.26 22.82
C GLY A 443 -6.33 -7.55 22.12
N ILE A 444 -7.29 -8.47 21.99
CA ILE A 444 -7.18 -9.69 21.19
C ILE A 444 -7.19 -9.36 19.69
N VAL A 445 -6.21 -9.87 18.94
CA VAL A 445 -5.99 -9.59 17.52
C VAL A 445 -6.77 -10.59 16.66
N HIS A 446 -7.63 -10.08 15.76
CA HIS A 446 -8.46 -10.92 14.87
C HIS A 446 -7.91 -10.99 13.43
N ASP A 447 -7.29 -12.11 13.06
CA ASP A 447 -6.48 -12.24 11.83
C ASP A 447 -7.13 -11.85 10.49
N PRO A 448 -8.41 -12.19 10.17
CA PRO A 448 -8.93 -11.83 8.87
C PRO A 448 -8.99 -10.31 8.66
N TYR A 449 -9.00 -9.53 9.73
CA TYR A 449 -9.01 -8.07 9.68
C TYR A 449 -7.60 -7.50 9.75
N THR A 450 -6.79 -8.00 10.69
CA THR A 450 -5.47 -7.45 11.00
C THR A 450 -4.48 -7.64 9.85
N ILE A 451 -4.66 -8.66 9.00
CA ILE A 451 -3.89 -8.83 7.75
C ILE A 451 -4.00 -7.60 6.87
N TYR A 452 -5.21 -7.14 6.62
CA TYR A 452 -5.43 -6.05 5.68
C TYR A 452 -4.95 -4.74 6.30
N SER A 453 -5.24 -4.52 7.58
CA SER A 453 -4.70 -3.40 8.32
C SER A 453 -3.18 -3.35 8.23
N SER A 454 -2.50 -4.49 8.41
CA SER A 454 -1.04 -4.56 8.25
C SER A 454 -0.60 -4.30 6.80
N ILE A 455 -1.27 -4.87 5.80
CA ILE A 455 -0.92 -4.66 4.38
C ILE A 455 -1.09 -3.20 3.97
N PHE A 456 -2.19 -2.55 4.36
CA PHE A 456 -2.41 -1.12 4.10
C PHE A 456 -1.39 -0.26 4.84
N PHE A 457 -1.10 -0.59 6.11
CA PHE A 457 -0.10 0.09 6.90
C PHE A 457 1.30 0.02 6.25
N PHE A 458 1.76 -1.18 5.90
CA PHE A 458 3.06 -1.37 5.26
C PHE A 458 3.09 -0.84 3.82
N ARG A 459 1.96 -0.82 3.11
CA ARG A 459 1.85 -0.18 1.80
C ARG A 459 2.03 1.33 1.91
N ASN A 460 1.29 1.97 2.80
CA ASN A 460 1.41 3.40 3.09
C ASN A 460 2.85 3.76 3.48
N MET A 461 3.48 2.93 4.31
CA MET A 461 4.89 3.10 4.67
C MET A 461 5.83 2.91 3.47
N ALA A 462 5.57 1.94 2.61
CA ALA A 462 6.30 1.75 1.35
C ALA A 462 6.03 2.88 0.33
N GLU A 463 4.99 3.69 0.50
CA GLU A 463 4.76 4.95 -0.22
C GLU A 463 5.56 6.12 0.39
N GLY A 464 6.37 5.86 1.41
CA GLY A 464 7.20 6.86 2.08
C GLY A 464 6.45 7.65 3.16
N LYS A 465 5.22 7.27 3.49
CA LYS A 465 4.45 7.88 4.58
C LYS A 465 5.07 7.54 5.93
N SER A 466 4.88 8.42 6.91
CA SER A 466 5.32 8.16 8.27
C SER A 466 4.55 7.00 8.91
N ILE A 467 5.02 6.48 10.05
CA ILE A 467 4.29 5.44 10.79
C ILE A 467 2.93 5.93 11.31
N GLY A 468 2.82 7.20 11.70
CA GLY A 468 1.56 7.81 12.14
C GLY A 468 0.59 8.01 10.99
N GLU A 469 1.04 8.53 9.85
CA GLU A 469 0.23 8.65 8.63
C GLU A 469 -0.26 7.29 8.16
N SER A 470 0.63 6.30 8.15
CA SER A 470 0.29 4.93 7.75
C SER A 470 -0.79 4.33 8.64
N LEU A 471 -0.75 4.59 9.95
CA LEU A 471 -1.78 4.15 10.90
C LEU A 471 -3.10 4.90 10.67
N MET A 472 -3.05 6.23 10.57
CA MET A 472 -4.21 7.09 10.34
C MET A 472 -4.96 6.68 9.06
N ASP A 473 -4.25 6.55 7.94
CA ASP A 473 -4.81 6.16 6.65
C ASP A 473 -5.43 4.77 6.71
N THR A 474 -4.75 3.80 7.34
CA THR A 474 -5.26 2.44 7.53
C THR A 474 -6.57 2.45 8.32
N VAL A 475 -6.61 3.20 9.43
CA VAL A 475 -7.78 3.31 10.30
C VAL A 475 -8.95 4.02 9.60
N ASN A 476 -8.66 5.06 8.82
CA ASN A 476 -9.67 5.80 8.05
C ASN A 476 -10.24 4.96 6.90
N PHE A 477 -9.39 4.17 6.27
CA PHE A 477 -9.77 3.27 5.20
C PHE A 477 -10.66 2.11 5.68
N ASN A 478 -10.42 1.59 6.89
CA ASN A 478 -11.20 0.49 7.49
C ASN A 478 -12.65 0.85 7.90
N ALA A 479 -13.17 2.03 7.56
CA ALA A 479 -14.47 2.53 8.02
C ALA A 479 -15.71 2.09 7.19
N LEU A 480 -15.55 1.16 6.25
CA LEU A 480 -16.59 0.69 5.33
C LEU A 480 -17.90 0.23 6.01
N GLU A 481 -17.87 -0.29 7.24
CA GLU A 481 -19.08 -0.80 7.94
C GLU A 481 -19.76 0.19 8.89
N GLN A 482 -19.10 1.28 9.33
CA GLN A 482 -19.82 2.32 10.10
C GLN A 482 -20.95 3.00 9.28
N MET A 483 -20.88 2.92 7.94
CA MET A 483 -21.96 3.36 7.04
C MET A 483 -23.25 2.57 7.17
N ILE A 484 -23.17 1.27 7.46
CA ILE A 484 -24.37 0.42 7.55
C ILE A 484 -25.18 0.83 8.79
N VAL A 485 -24.48 1.29 9.85
CA VAL A 485 -25.08 1.69 11.13
C VAL A 485 -25.71 3.10 11.07
N LYS A 486 -25.10 4.09 10.38
CA LYS A 486 -25.65 5.48 10.33
C LYS A 486 -26.79 5.69 9.33
N ILE A 487 -26.98 4.83 8.31
CA ILE A 487 -28.03 5.01 7.27
C ILE A 487 -29.42 4.50 7.74
N GLY A 488 -29.53 3.91 8.93
CA GLY A 488 -30.82 3.58 9.56
C GLY A 488 -30.99 4.31 10.88
N THR A 489 -31.90 5.28 10.97
CA THR A 489 -32.30 5.98 12.20
C THR A 489 -33.05 5.09 13.22
N SER A 490 -32.72 3.81 13.28
CA SER A 490 -33.21 2.90 14.30
C SER A 490 -32.06 2.63 15.28
N PRO A 491 -32.33 2.42 16.58
CA PRO A 491 -31.36 1.85 17.50
C PRO A 491 -31.08 0.41 17.01
N ILE A 492 -30.17 0.26 16.05
CA ILE A 492 -29.86 -1.00 15.39
C ILE A 492 -28.85 -1.76 16.23
N ASP A 493 -29.09 -3.06 16.25
CA ASP A 493 -28.31 -4.11 16.86
C ASP A 493 -26.83 -3.99 16.48
N LEU A 494 -25.99 -3.53 17.41
CA LEU A 494 -24.52 -3.41 17.31
C LEU A 494 -23.79 -4.75 17.13
N ARG A 495 -24.48 -5.81 16.69
CA ARG A 495 -23.98 -7.20 16.72
C ARG A 495 -23.17 -7.63 15.51
N GLU A 496 -23.35 -7.02 14.35
CA GLU A 496 -22.81 -7.60 13.12
C GLU A 496 -21.46 -7.03 12.65
N ASP A 497 -21.02 -5.86 13.14
CA ASP A 497 -19.90 -5.10 12.55
C ASP A 497 -18.81 -4.69 13.61
N ARG A 498 -18.61 -5.55 14.61
CA ARG A 498 -17.81 -5.27 15.82
C ARG A 498 -16.30 -5.28 15.63
N LEU A 499 -15.81 -6.21 14.83
CA LEU A 499 -14.37 -6.49 14.75
C LEU A 499 -13.57 -5.40 14.03
N TYR A 500 -14.19 -4.70 13.08
CA TYR A 500 -13.56 -3.54 12.45
C TYR A 500 -13.39 -2.37 13.40
N LEU A 501 -14.43 -2.10 14.19
CA LEU A 501 -14.37 -1.07 15.24
C LEU A 501 -13.30 -1.42 16.26
N LYS A 502 -13.19 -2.70 16.65
CA LYS A 502 -12.11 -3.19 17.49
C LYS A 502 -10.75 -2.96 16.86
N ASP A 503 -10.52 -3.46 15.64
CA ASP A 503 -9.26 -3.33 14.89
C ASP A 503 -8.80 -1.86 14.73
N LYS A 504 -9.77 -0.96 14.52
CA LYS A 504 -9.56 0.49 14.43
C LYS A 504 -9.01 1.09 15.73
N TYR A 505 -9.57 0.73 16.88
CA TYR A 505 -9.24 1.39 18.15
C TYR A 505 -8.18 0.65 18.96
N GLU A 506 -8.00 -0.66 18.78
CA GLU A 506 -7.08 -1.45 19.60
C GLU A 506 -5.60 -1.12 19.34
N ARG A 507 -5.25 -0.54 18.20
CA ARG A 507 -3.84 -0.24 17.87
C ARG A 507 -3.39 1.09 18.44
N VAL A 508 -2.26 1.06 19.13
CA VAL A 508 -1.60 2.23 19.69
C VAL A 508 -0.17 2.31 19.17
N LEU A 509 0.19 3.49 18.70
CA LEU A 509 1.54 3.82 18.31
C LEU A 509 2.32 4.40 19.49
N MET A 510 3.31 3.67 19.97
CA MET A 510 4.32 4.16 20.91
C MET A 510 5.52 4.71 20.13
N GLY A 511 5.62 6.03 20.06
CA GLY A 511 6.73 6.72 19.44
C GLY A 511 6.32 8.03 18.76
N ASP A 512 7.23 8.58 17.97
CA ASP A 512 7.03 9.78 17.15
C ASP A 512 6.20 9.42 15.89
N PRO A 513 4.96 9.91 15.76
CA PRO A 513 4.12 9.62 14.60
C PRO A 513 4.69 10.13 13.28
N ALA A 514 5.60 11.11 13.28
CA ALA A 514 6.27 11.60 12.08
C ALA A 514 7.59 10.84 11.79
N TYR A 515 7.87 9.73 12.49
CA TYR A 515 8.99 8.86 12.14
C TYR A 515 8.71 8.13 10.82
N THR A 516 9.68 8.17 9.91
CA THR A 516 9.55 7.60 8.56
C THR A 516 10.62 6.53 8.36
N PRO A 517 10.30 5.23 8.47
CA PRO A 517 11.29 4.17 8.29
C PRO A 517 11.84 4.09 6.85
N VAL A 518 11.07 4.56 5.86
CA VAL A 518 11.34 4.41 4.42
C VAL A 518 11.50 5.79 3.75
N GLU A 519 12.68 6.14 3.26
CA GLU A 519 12.97 7.50 2.72
C GLU A 519 12.44 7.76 1.31
N ASN A 520 12.34 6.73 0.46
CA ASN A 520 12.02 6.88 -0.96
C ASN A 520 10.81 6.03 -1.32
N GLY A 521 9.62 6.55 -1.03
CA GLY A 521 8.35 5.89 -1.35
C GLY A 521 8.20 5.49 -2.82
N ILE A 522 7.55 4.36 -3.08
CA ILE A 522 7.05 4.02 -4.41
C ILE A 522 5.57 4.38 -4.47
N ASN A 523 5.14 5.06 -5.53
CA ASN A 523 3.73 5.41 -5.70
C ASN A 523 2.95 4.20 -6.25
N PHE A 524 2.13 3.55 -5.41
CA PHE A 524 1.25 2.46 -5.83
C PHE A 524 -0.08 2.94 -6.46
N GLY A 525 -0.29 4.25 -6.60
CA GLY A 525 -1.55 4.85 -7.01
C GLY A 525 -2.04 4.43 -8.40
N GLY A 526 -3.24 3.84 -8.44
CA GLY A 526 -4.06 3.75 -9.64
C GLY A 526 -4.52 5.15 -10.06
N LYS A 527 -4.35 5.49 -11.33
CA LYS A 527 -4.56 6.85 -11.84
C LYS A 527 -6.05 7.04 -12.15
N TYR A 528 -6.66 8.03 -11.52
CA TYR A 528 -8.05 8.37 -11.80
C TYR A 528 -8.15 9.67 -12.57
N PHE A 529 -8.94 9.67 -13.65
CA PHE A 529 -9.34 10.91 -14.31
C PHE A 529 -10.41 11.57 -13.46
N PHE A 530 -10.07 12.70 -12.85
CA PHE A 530 -10.99 13.58 -12.16
C PHE A 530 -11.48 14.65 -13.14
N GLY A 531 -12.78 14.70 -13.40
CA GLY A 531 -13.41 15.72 -14.23
C GLY A 531 -14.39 16.54 -13.41
N VAL A 532 -14.43 17.86 -13.62
CA VAL A 532 -15.48 18.74 -13.08
C VAL A 532 -16.15 19.44 -14.26
N SER A 533 -17.48 19.50 -14.26
CA SER A 533 -18.24 20.19 -15.29
C SER A 533 -19.35 21.07 -14.68
N PRO A 534 -19.59 22.28 -15.20
CA PRO A 534 -20.66 23.16 -14.73
C PRO A 534 -21.97 22.89 -15.49
N THR A 535 -23.02 22.47 -14.79
CA THR A 535 -24.35 22.15 -15.34
C THR A 535 -25.50 22.83 -14.58
N GLY A 536 -25.27 24.06 -14.11
CA GLY A 536 -26.20 24.78 -13.21
C GLY A 536 -25.86 24.56 -11.73
N SER A 537 -25.44 23.34 -11.42
CA SER A 537 -24.62 22.88 -10.30
C SER A 537 -23.21 22.51 -10.82
N PHE A 538 -22.31 22.00 -9.97
CA PHE A 538 -21.07 21.35 -10.40
C PHE A 538 -21.24 19.83 -10.33
N THR A 539 -20.77 19.14 -11.37
CA THR A 539 -20.68 17.68 -11.38
C THR A 539 -19.22 17.27 -11.41
N SER A 540 -18.75 16.62 -10.34
CA SER A 540 -17.45 15.95 -10.31
C SER A 540 -17.62 14.48 -10.69
N GLU A 541 -16.77 13.95 -11.56
CA GLU A 541 -16.82 12.55 -11.98
C GLU A 541 -15.47 11.86 -11.94
N ILE A 542 -15.49 10.58 -11.55
CA ILE A 542 -14.34 9.69 -11.61
C ILE A 542 -14.76 8.34 -12.18
N SER A 543 -14.02 7.87 -13.18
CA SER A 543 -14.24 6.56 -13.81
C SER A 543 -13.56 5.41 -13.05
N ILE A 544 -14.18 4.23 -13.19
CA ILE A 544 -13.70 2.94 -12.70
C ILE A 544 -13.54 2.04 -13.91
N GLU A 545 -12.32 1.57 -14.15
CA GLU A 545 -11.99 0.63 -15.21
C GLU A 545 -11.38 -0.64 -14.59
N PRO A 546 -12.21 -1.63 -14.22
CA PRO A 546 -11.73 -2.85 -13.58
C PRO A 546 -10.81 -3.67 -14.49
N GLU A 547 -9.66 -4.07 -13.97
CA GLU A 547 -8.78 -5.03 -14.62
C GLU A 547 -9.11 -6.44 -14.11
N ILE A 548 -9.75 -7.24 -14.96
CA ILE A 548 -10.31 -8.54 -14.59
C ILE A 548 -9.46 -9.68 -15.12
N LYS A 549 -9.09 -10.62 -14.23
CA LYS A 549 -8.57 -11.94 -14.58
C LYS A 549 -9.56 -13.02 -14.13
N GLU A 550 -9.90 -13.95 -15.02
CA GLU A 550 -10.76 -15.11 -14.72
C GLU A 550 -9.92 -16.38 -14.69
N GLU A 551 -9.87 -17.06 -13.54
CA GLU A 551 -9.08 -18.28 -13.36
C GLU A 551 -9.77 -19.27 -12.44
N ASN A 552 -9.84 -20.54 -12.88
CA ASN A 552 -10.43 -21.65 -12.10
C ASN A 552 -11.86 -21.37 -11.57
N GLY A 553 -12.65 -20.54 -12.27
CA GLY A 553 -13.99 -20.15 -11.84
C GLY A 553 -14.03 -19.04 -10.78
N MET A 554 -12.90 -18.38 -10.54
CA MET A 554 -12.79 -17.17 -9.73
C MET A 554 -12.52 -15.96 -10.61
N ILE A 555 -12.92 -14.80 -10.11
CA ILE A 555 -12.76 -13.50 -10.75
C ILE A 555 -11.90 -12.66 -9.84
N ILE A 556 -10.88 -12.04 -10.43
CA ILE A 556 -9.85 -11.32 -9.72
C ILE A 556 -9.76 -9.93 -10.31
N PHE A 557 -9.82 -8.92 -9.44
CA PHE A 557 -9.67 -7.52 -9.81
C PHE A 557 -8.27 -7.07 -9.42
N THR A 558 -7.38 -6.91 -10.41
CA THR A 558 -5.96 -6.63 -10.16
C THR A 558 -5.69 -5.19 -9.73
N ASN A 559 -6.66 -4.30 -9.93
CA ASN A 559 -6.58 -2.88 -9.62
C ASN A 559 -7.66 -2.41 -8.63
N ALA A 560 -8.25 -3.33 -7.85
CA ALA A 560 -9.15 -2.95 -6.77
C ALA A 560 -8.41 -2.17 -5.69
N ASP A 561 -9.06 -1.14 -5.12
CA ASP A 561 -8.47 -0.31 -4.06
C ASP A 561 -8.55 -1.01 -2.69
N SER A 562 -9.63 -1.78 -2.48
CA SER A 562 -10.03 -2.33 -1.17
C SER A 562 -10.78 -3.66 -1.28
N PHE A 563 -11.21 -4.19 -0.13
CA PHE A 563 -12.09 -5.35 0.00
C PHE A 563 -13.14 -5.11 1.09
N LEU A 564 -14.40 -5.42 0.77
CA LEU A 564 -15.47 -5.58 1.76
C LEU A 564 -15.38 -7.00 2.33
N MET A 565 -15.29 -7.07 3.65
CA MET A 565 -14.93 -8.29 4.37
C MET A 565 -15.74 -8.42 5.64
N LYS A 566 -16.84 -9.14 5.56
CA LYS A 566 -17.65 -9.43 6.73
C LYS A 566 -17.46 -10.88 7.14
N GLN A 567 -17.37 -11.13 8.44
CA GLN A 567 -17.40 -12.49 8.98
C GLN A 567 -18.57 -13.25 8.38
N GLU A 568 -18.32 -14.51 8.00
CA GLU A 568 -19.30 -15.39 7.38
C GLU A 568 -19.82 -14.92 6.01
N LYS A 569 -19.21 -13.91 5.40
CA LYS A 569 -19.56 -13.43 4.05
C LYS A 569 -18.39 -13.60 3.08
N PRO A 570 -18.67 -13.65 1.76
CA PRO A 570 -17.62 -13.63 0.75
C PRO A 570 -16.80 -12.34 0.80
N VAL A 571 -15.51 -12.42 0.53
CA VAL A 571 -14.65 -11.25 0.29
C VAL A 571 -15.03 -10.64 -1.05
N ILE A 572 -15.28 -9.34 -1.07
CA ILE A 572 -15.69 -8.61 -2.27
C ILE A 572 -14.69 -7.50 -2.52
N SER A 573 -14.01 -7.52 -3.67
CA SER A 573 -13.16 -6.38 -4.07
C SER A 573 -14.00 -5.11 -4.19
N VAL A 574 -13.45 -3.98 -3.74
CA VAL A 574 -14.11 -2.67 -3.73
C VAL A 574 -13.18 -1.63 -4.36
N PHE A 575 -13.76 -0.79 -5.21
CA PHE A 575 -13.13 0.41 -5.72
C PHE A 575 -13.53 1.61 -4.85
N VAL A 576 -12.56 2.44 -4.47
CA VAL A 576 -12.78 3.62 -3.62
C VAL A 576 -12.45 4.88 -4.40
N ARG A 577 -13.38 5.84 -4.44
CA ARG A 577 -13.20 7.11 -5.15
C ARG A 577 -13.42 8.27 -4.19
N GLU A 578 -12.42 9.12 -4.07
CA GLU A 578 -12.43 10.25 -3.15
C GLU A 578 -12.59 11.57 -3.90
N PHE A 579 -13.42 12.45 -3.35
CA PHE A 579 -13.71 13.78 -3.87
C PHE A 579 -13.57 14.81 -2.75
N VAL A 580 -12.65 15.76 -2.87
CA VAL A 580 -12.57 16.89 -1.94
C VAL A 580 -13.36 18.06 -2.51
N LEU A 581 -14.51 18.36 -1.94
CA LEU A 581 -15.39 19.45 -2.35
C LEU A 581 -15.02 20.75 -1.63
N PRO A 582 -15.26 21.92 -2.26
CA PRO A 582 -14.99 23.22 -1.64
C PRO A 582 -15.73 23.43 -0.32
N LYS A 583 -15.19 24.34 0.51
CA LYS A 583 -15.85 24.74 1.75
C LYS A 583 -17.26 25.29 1.49
N GLY A 584 -18.25 24.76 2.21
CA GLY A 584 -19.65 25.16 2.06
C GLY A 584 -20.35 24.57 0.83
N ALA A 585 -19.76 23.57 0.18
CA ALA A 585 -20.46 22.81 -0.86
C ALA A 585 -21.69 22.09 -0.29
N VAL A 586 -22.76 22.04 -1.07
CA VAL A 586 -24.00 21.31 -0.74
C VAL A 586 -24.16 20.18 -1.75
N ILE A 587 -24.09 18.94 -1.28
CA ILE A 587 -24.23 17.76 -2.13
C ILE A 587 -25.71 17.59 -2.50
N ASN A 588 -25.99 17.61 -3.81
CA ASN A 588 -27.31 17.40 -4.38
C ASN A 588 -27.59 15.90 -4.59
N SER A 589 -26.62 15.17 -5.15
CA SER A 589 -26.66 13.72 -5.32
C SER A 589 -25.28 13.08 -5.41
N VAL A 590 -25.21 11.80 -5.01
CA VAL A 590 -24.08 10.91 -5.28
C VAL A 590 -24.62 9.73 -6.07
N ASP A 591 -24.15 9.58 -7.30
CA ASP A 591 -24.67 8.61 -8.26
C ASP A 591 -23.54 7.70 -8.77
N PHE A 592 -23.88 6.44 -9.01
CA PHE A 592 -23.00 5.49 -9.68
C PHE A 592 -23.70 4.87 -10.89
N ASP A 593 -23.06 4.96 -12.05
CA ASP A 593 -23.52 4.33 -13.29
C ASP A 593 -22.57 3.20 -13.67
N GLY A 594 -22.92 1.98 -13.27
CA GLY A 594 -22.13 0.77 -13.47
C GLY A 594 -22.60 -0.09 -14.64
N LYS A 595 -21.66 -0.62 -15.41
CA LYS A 595 -21.86 -1.65 -16.42
C LYS A 595 -21.49 -3.00 -15.83
N TYR A 596 -22.44 -3.94 -15.85
CA TYR A 596 -22.25 -5.26 -15.23
C TYR A 596 -22.43 -6.40 -16.22
N SER A 597 -21.51 -7.37 -16.17
CA SER A 597 -21.68 -8.67 -16.79
C SER A 597 -22.14 -9.71 -15.76
N HIS A 598 -22.83 -10.75 -16.23
CA HIS A 598 -23.35 -11.81 -15.37
C HIS A 598 -22.52 -13.08 -15.53
N ARG A 599 -22.20 -13.77 -14.44
CA ARG A 599 -21.51 -15.06 -14.44
C ARG A 599 -22.22 -16.08 -13.55
N PHE A 600 -22.17 -17.33 -13.98
CA PHE A 600 -22.75 -18.47 -13.28
C PHE A 600 -21.66 -19.37 -12.72
N GLY A 601 -21.84 -19.83 -11.48
CA GLY A 601 -20.99 -20.83 -10.86
C GLY A 601 -19.63 -20.30 -10.41
N LEU A 602 -19.51 -19.01 -10.13
CA LEU A 602 -18.30 -18.47 -9.53
C LEU A 602 -18.08 -19.08 -8.14
N GLU A 603 -16.83 -19.41 -7.84
CA GLU A 603 -16.41 -19.79 -6.49
C GLU A 603 -16.46 -18.57 -5.55
N LYS A 604 -16.77 -18.81 -4.26
CA LYS A 604 -16.87 -17.78 -3.22
C LYS A 604 -15.76 -17.98 -2.19
N ASN A 605 -15.13 -16.87 -1.81
CA ASN A 605 -14.05 -16.87 -0.82
C ASN A 605 -14.61 -16.29 0.46
N PHE A 606 -14.97 -17.13 1.43
CA PHE A 606 -15.54 -16.69 2.69
C PHE A 606 -14.46 -16.28 3.69
N ILE A 607 -14.76 -15.27 4.50
CA ILE A 607 -14.09 -15.08 5.78
C ILE A 607 -14.80 -15.96 6.79
N TYR A 608 -14.09 -16.97 7.27
CA TYR A 608 -14.59 -17.82 8.34
C TYR A 608 -14.41 -17.13 9.70
N ASN A 609 -15.29 -17.42 10.66
CA ASN A 609 -15.14 -16.93 12.01
C ASN A 609 -13.80 -17.35 12.62
N ASP A 610 -13.29 -16.49 13.50
CA ASP A 610 -12.19 -16.85 14.39
C ASP A 610 -12.63 -17.97 15.38
N ASP A 611 -11.68 -18.75 15.91
CA ASP A 611 -11.89 -19.66 17.03
C ASP A 611 -12.35 -18.96 18.33
N HIS A 612 -12.20 -17.65 18.44
CA HIS A 612 -12.86 -16.82 19.47
C HIS A 612 -14.40 -16.86 19.38
N TYR A 613 -14.97 -17.20 18.21
CA TYR A 613 -16.42 -17.20 17.95
C TYR A 613 -16.99 -18.54 17.50
N MET A 614 -16.15 -19.49 17.06
CA MET A 614 -16.61 -20.80 16.61
C MET A 614 -15.85 -21.95 17.26
N ASP A 615 -16.59 -22.92 17.81
CA ASP A 615 -16.05 -24.16 18.38
C ASP A 615 -15.58 -25.12 17.26
N TYR A 616 -14.47 -24.76 16.62
CA TYR A 616 -13.82 -25.60 15.62
C TYR A 616 -13.44 -26.97 16.19
N SER A 617 -13.02 -27.03 17.45
CA SER A 617 -12.76 -28.29 18.15
C SER A 617 -13.97 -29.21 18.16
N GLY A 618 -15.16 -28.68 18.45
CA GLY A 618 -16.44 -29.38 18.36
C GLY A 618 -16.74 -29.88 16.95
N ILE A 619 -16.53 -29.04 15.92
CA ILE A 619 -16.72 -29.40 14.50
C ILE A 619 -15.77 -30.53 14.09
N ILE A 620 -14.48 -30.42 14.42
CA ILE A 620 -13.46 -31.44 14.14
C ILE A 620 -13.85 -32.75 14.81
N ASN A 621 -14.18 -32.73 16.11
CA ASN A 621 -14.56 -33.92 16.85
C ASN A 621 -15.82 -34.59 16.25
N ALA A 622 -16.81 -33.80 15.83
CA ALA A 622 -17.99 -34.30 15.14
C ALA A 622 -17.62 -34.98 13.81
N CYS A 623 -16.71 -34.39 13.03
CA CYS A 623 -16.23 -34.97 11.78
C CYS A 623 -15.35 -36.22 11.98
N VAL A 624 -14.42 -36.21 12.94
CA VAL A 624 -13.59 -37.37 13.34
C VAL A 624 -14.48 -38.56 13.70
N ASN A 625 -15.51 -38.33 14.55
CA ASN A 625 -16.47 -39.35 14.94
C ASN A 625 -17.30 -39.84 13.75
N LYS A 626 -17.80 -38.93 12.91
CA LYS A 626 -18.59 -39.25 11.71
C LYS A 626 -17.80 -40.09 10.71
N LEU A 627 -16.50 -39.87 10.60
CA LEU A 627 -15.59 -40.58 9.70
C LEU A 627 -14.97 -41.85 10.32
N GLY A 628 -15.18 -42.10 11.61
CA GLY A 628 -14.63 -43.25 12.33
C GLY A 628 -13.10 -43.23 12.45
N LEU A 629 -12.51 -42.05 12.58
CA LEU A 629 -11.06 -41.87 12.70
C LEU A 629 -10.59 -42.10 14.15
N SER A 630 -9.36 -42.59 14.32
CA SER A 630 -8.76 -42.84 15.63
C SER A 630 -7.79 -41.70 15.98
N VAL A 631 -7.97 -41.04 17.12
CA VAL A 631 -7.08 -39.96 17.60
C VAL A 631 -5.71 -40.44 18.08
N THR A 632 -5.48 -41.75 18.17
CA THR A 632 -4.20 -42.34 18.60
C THR A 632 -3.33 -42.83 17.45
N ARG A 633 -3.84 -42.79 16.21
CA ARG A 633 -3.12 -43.16 14.99
C ARG A 633 -3.25 -42.05 13.97
N GLU A 634 -2.19 -41.74 13.24
CA GLU A 634 -2.27 -40.74 12.18
C GLU A 634 -3.23 -41.21 11.06
N PRO A 635 -4.15 -40.35 10.58
CA PRO A 635 -5.01 -40.68 9.45
C PRO A 635 -4.20 -40.84 8.15
N SER A 636 -4.65 -41.71 7.24
CA SER A 636 -4.11 -41.74 5.88
C SER A 636 -4.46 -40.44 5.12
N GLU A 637 -3.70 -40.08 4.07
CA GLU A 637 -3.96 -38.88 3.25
C GLU A 637 -5.41 -38.79 2.73
N ARG A 638 -5.99 -39.92 2.33
CA ARG A 638 -7.41 -39.97 1.93
C ARG A 638 -8.35 -39.60 3.09
N GLN A 639 -8.05 -40.06 4.31
CA GLN A 639 -8.83 -39.74 5.50
C GLN A 639 -8.66 -38.28 5.93
N LYS A 640 -7.45 -37.72 5.78
CA LYS A 640 -7.19 -36.28 5.99
C LYS A 640 -8.06 -35.45 5.05
N SER A 641 -8.04 -35.74 3.75
CA SER A 641 -8.88 -35.05 2.75
C SER A 641 -10.40 -35.17 3.03
N MET A 642 -10.88 -36.35 3.45
CA MET A 642 -12.29 -36.53 3.83
C MET A 642 -12.66 -35.74 5.10
N LEU A 643 -11.72 -35.60 6.04
CA LEU A 643 -11.90 -34.82 7.27
C LEU A 643 -11.99 -33.33 6.95
N GLU A 644 -11.09 -32.81 6.11
CA GLU A 644 -11.10 -31.43 5.62
C GLU A 644 -12.42 -31.08 4.91
N GLU A 645 -12.88 -31.92 3.99
CA GLU A 645 -14.15 -31.72 3.29
C GLU A 645 -15.35 -31.70 4.27
N CYS A 646 -15.31 -32.57 5.29
CA CYS A 646 -16.32 -32.57 6.34
C CYS A 646 -16.30 -31.27 7.14
N ILE A 647 -15.15 -30.81 7.61
CA ILE A 647 -15.03 -29.59 8.42
C ILE A 647 -15.51 -28.39 7.61
N LYS A 648 -15.01 -28.22 6.38
CA LYS A 648 -15.39 -27.13 5.48
C LYS A 648 -16.90 -27.06 5.27
N LYS A 649 -17.54 -28.20 5.04
CA LYS A 649 -19.00 -28.27 4.83
C LYS A 649 -19.81 -27.88 6.07
N ASN A 650 -19.31 -28.19 7.27
CA ASN A 650 -20.00 -27.83 8.51
C ASN A 650 -19.68 -26.40 8.97
N ALA A 651 -18.58 -25.81 8.47
CA ALA A 651 -18.17 -24.44 8.73
C ALA A 651 -18.64 -23.43 7.66
N GLU A 652 -19.27 -23.89 6.56
CA GLU A 652 -19.73 -22.99 5.48
C GLU A 652 -20.92 -22.13 5.98
N PRO A 653 -20.78 -20.79 5.96
CA PRO A 653 -21.79 -19.90 6.49
C PRO A 653 -23.03 -19.80 5.59
N GLN A 654 -24.17 -19.41 6.18
CA GLN A 654 -25.38 -19.10 5.41
C GLN A 654 -25.31 -17.66 4.90
N LEU A 655 -25.36 -17.50 3.58
CA LEU A 655 -25.31 -16.19 2.93
C LEU A 655 -26.71 -15.70 2.53
N ASP A 656 -27.07 -14.52 3.02
CA ASP A 656 -28.21 -13.75 2.50
C ASP A 656 -27.83 -13.11 1.16
N TYR A 657 -28.77 -13.11 0.22
CA TYR A 657 -28.57 -12.55 -1.12
C TYR A 657 -29.58 -11.44 -1.43
N PRO A 658 -29.21 -10.44 -2.25
CA PRO A 658 -27.89 -10.24 -2.84
C PRO A 658 -26.83 -9.83 -1.80
N TYR A 659 -25.57 -10.20 -2.05
CA TYR A 659 -24.42 -9.75 -1.25
C TYR A 659 -23.28 -9.22 -2.13
N PRO A 660 -22.80 -7.99 -1.90
CA PRO A 660 -23.46 -6.99 -1.04
C PRO A 660 -24.85 -6.62 -1.59
N ASP A 661 -25.66 -5.96 -0.77
CA ASP A 661 -27.04 -5.62 -1.12
C ASP A 661 -27.17 -4.36 -2.00
N LYS A 662 -26.10 -3.54 -2.07
CA LYS A 662 -26.04 -2.30 -2.84
C LYS A 662 -24.95 -2.33 -3.91
N GLU A 663 -25.16 -1.50 -4.94
CA GLU A 663 -24.20 -1.30 -6.04
C GLU A 663 -23.15 -0.22 -5.74
N PHE A 664 -23.34 0.57 -4.67
CA PHE A 664 -22.34 1.47 -4.10
C PHE A 664 -22.78 1.97 -2.71
N TRP A 665 -21.85 2.57 -1.97
CA TRP A 665 -22.08 3.36 -0.76
C TRP A 665 -21.24 4.64 -0.81
N HIS A 666 -21.54 5.65 0.01
CA HIS A 666 -20.69 6.82 0.15
C HIS A 666 -20.63 7.36 1.59
N ARG A 667 -19.52 8.02 1.92
CA ARG A 667 -19.24 8.73 3.18
C ARG A 667 -19.03 10.18 2.87
N GLU A 668 -19.46 11.03 3.78
CA GLU A 668 -19.09 12.44 3.83
C GLU A 668 -18.33 12.67 5.13
N ASN A 669 -17.16 13.30 5.06
CA ASN A 669 -16.39 13.74 6.21
C ASN A 669 -16.06 15.23 6.04
N GLU A 670 -16.10 15.97 7.14
CA GLU A 670 -15.72 17.39 7.14
C GLU A 670 -14.24 17.51 7.51
N LEU A 671 -13.41 17.97 6.58
CA LEU A 671 -12.01 18.23 6.83
C LEU A 671 -11.88 19.42 7.81
N LEU A 672 -10.74 19.51 8.51
CA LEU A 672 -10.54 20.52 9.55
C LEU A 672 -10.63 21.97 9.07
N ASP A 673 -10.44 22.22 7.77
CA ASP A 673 -10.58 23.54 7.15
C ASP A 673 -12.00 23.86 6.61
N GLY A 674 -12.94 22.93 6.80
CA GLY A 674 -14.34 23.03 6.40
C GLY A 674 -14.65 22.57 4.98
N ARG A 675 -13.67 22.02 4.24
CA ARG A 675 -13.94 21.30 2.98
C ARG A 675 -14.65 19.98 3.29
N THR A 676 -15.41 19.46 2.33
CA THR A 676 -16.11 18.17 2.48
C THR A 676 -15.43 17.11 1.64
N MET A 677 -14.97 16.03 2.28
CA MET A 677 -14.45 14.86 1.59
C MET A 677 -15.56 13.82 1.41
N VAL A 678 -15.84 13.46 0.16
CA VAL A 678 -16.79 12.40 -0.19
C VAL A 678 -16.04 11.18 -0.69
N GLN A 679 -16.21 10.05 -0.02
CA GLN A 679 -15.63 8.76 -0.42
C GLN A 679 -16.74 7.83 -0.90
N VAL A 680 -16.63 7.34 -2.13
CA VAL A 680 -17.60 6.44 -2.76
C VAL A 680 -16.98 5.05 -2.92
N TYR A 681 -17.69 4.04 -2.43
CA TYR A 681 -17.26 2.65 -2.40
C TYR A 681 -18.11 1.85 -3.38
N VAL A 682 -17.48 1.22 -4.37
CA VAL A 682 -18.15 0.46 -5.42
C VAL A 682 -17.69 -1.00 -5.37
N PRO A 683 -18.57 -1.96 -5.01
CA PRO A 683 -18.23 -3.37 -5.04
C PRO A 683 -18.03 -3.83 -6.48
N ALA A 684 -16.90 -4.48 -6.74
CA ALA A 684 -16.55 -5.00 -8.03
C ALA A 684 -17.40 -6.23 -8.41
N MET A 685 -18.01 -6.89 -7.43
CA MET A 685 -18.89 -8.04 -7.63
C MET A 685 -20.08 -8.04 -6.67
N ILE A 686 -21.24 -8.50 -7.17
CA ILE A 686 -22.44 -8.73 -6.36
C ILE A 686 -22.96 -10.14 -6.62
N HIS A 687 -22.95 -10.99 -5.58
CA HIS A 687 -23.59 -12.29 -5.64
C HIS A 687 -25.10 -12.14 -5.54
N MET A 688 -25.81 -12.46 -6.61
CA MET A 688 -27.28 -12.36 -6.68
C MET A 688 -27.98 -13.56 -6.05
N ASN A 689 -27.33 -14.72 -6.03
CA ASN A 689 -27.77 -15.94 -5.34
C ASN A 689 -26.61 -16.95 -5.20
N GLY A 690 -26.94 -18.18 -4.79
CA GLY A 690 -26.01 -19.30 -4.68
C GLY A 690 -25.15 -19.57 -5.93
N ARG A 691 -25.60 -19.18 -7.13
CA ARG A 691 -24.94 -19.49 -8.41
C ARG A 691 -24.68 -18.28 -9.32
N LEU A 692 -25.46 -17.22 -9.24
CA LEU A 692 -25.39 -16.07 -10.15
C LEU A 692 -24.69 -14.89 -9.48
N SER A 693 -23.74 -14.27 -10.18
CA SER A 693 -23.05 -13.06 -9.75
C SER A 693 -23.04 -12.00 -10.86
N LYS A 694 -23.16 -10.73 -10.47
CA LYS A 694 -22.88 -9.54 -11.29
C LYS A 694 -21.42 -9.15 -11.08
N ILE A 695 -20.71 -8.83 -12.15
CA ILE A 695 -19.31 -8.41 -12.17
C ILE A 695 -19.27 -7.03 -12.81
N LEU A 696 -18.61 -6.08 -12.16
CA LEU A 696 -18.42 -4.74 -12.70
C LEU A 696 -17.42 -4.80 -13.86
N ASP A 697 -17.87 -4.40 -15.06
CA ASP A 697 -17.02 -4.27 -16.25
C ASP A 697 -16.48 -2.84 -16.42
N GLY A 698 -17.08 -1.87 -15.72
CA GLY A 698 -16.70 -0.46 -15.73
C GLY A 698 -17.82 0.41 -15.19
N GLY A 699 -17.50 1.61 -14.70
CA GLY A 699 -18.51 2.53 -14.20
C GLY A 699 -18.00 3.94 -13.99
N THR A 700 -18.91 4.86 -13.70
CA THR A 700 -18.56 6.24 -13.36
C THR A 700 -19.28 6.63 -12.08
N VAL A 701 -18.52 7.13 -11.11
CA VAL A 701 -19.05 7.80 -9.93
C VAL A 701 -19.23 9.28 -10.27
N ARG A 702 -20.38 9.85 -9.93
CA ARG A 702 -20.69 11.27 -10.12
C ARG A 702 -21.20 11.87 -8.82
N ILE A 703 -20.71 13.05 -8.50
CA ILE A 703 -21.21 13.87 -7.40
C ILE A 703 -21.72 15.17 -7.99
N ASP A 704 -23.01 15.42 -7.83
CA ASP A 704 -23.63 16.69 -8.14
C ASP A 704 -23.70 17.53 -6.87
N TYR A 705 -23.20 18.77 -6.92
CA TYR A 705 -23.14 19.66 -5.76
C TYR A 705 -23.22 21.12 -6.18
N ASP A 706 -23.77 21.94 -5.31
CA ASP A 706 -23.72 23.39 -5.41
C ASP A 706 -22.53 23.91 -4.61
N SER A 707 -21.76 24.83 -5.18
CA SER A 707 -20.65 25.49 -4.48
C SER A 707 -20.62 26.98 -4.82
N PRO A 708 -20.30 27.87 -3.85
CA PRO A 708 -20.07 29.29 -4.15
C PRO A 708 -18.82 29.51 -5.02
N LEU A 709 -17.86 28.59 -4.99
CA LEU A 709 -16.59 28.69 -5.69
C LEU A 709 -16.08 27.29 -6.10
N GLU A 710 -15.59 27.14 -7.33
CA GLU A 710 -15.01 25.88 -7.82
C GLU A 710 -13.94 26.15 -8.89
N MET A 711 -13.12 25.14 -9.17
CA MET A 711 -12.02 25.20 -10.11
C MET A 711 -11.97 23.95 -10.98
N ILE A 712 -11.78 24.16 -12.28
CA ILE A 712 -11.63 23.09 -13.27
C ILE A 712 -10.20 23.10 -13.80
N LEU A 713 -9.55 21.94 -13.72
CA LEU A 713 -8.22 21.69 -14.26
C LEU A 713 -8.32 21.01 -15.62
N ASN A 714 -7.79 21.67 -16.64
CA ASN A 714 -7.72 21.16 -18.00
C ASN A 714 -6.26 20.95 -18.39
N LEU A 715 -5.94 19.71 -18.75
CA LEU A 715 -4.59 19.28 -19.13
C LEU A 715 -4.64 18.56 -20.47
N ASP A 716 -3.67 18.86 -21.32
CA ASP A 716 -3.46 18.17 -22.58
C ASP A 716 -2.13 17.40 -22.53
N ASN A 717 -2.05 16.26 -23.22
CA ASN A 717 -0.76 15.60 -23.46
C ASN A 717 0.14 16.49 -24.34
N VAL A 718 1.44 16.46 -24.09
CA VAL A 718 2.41 17.40 -24.67
C VAL A 718 3.53 16.62 -25.35
N LYS A 719 4.16 17.22 -26.37
CA LYS A 719 5.36 16.63 -26.99
C LYS A 719 6.60 17.11 -26.25
N LEU A 720 7.60 16.24 -26.13
CA LEU A 720 8.89 16.66 -25.59
C LEU A 720 9.45 17.84 -26.40
N GLY A 721 9.80 18.93 -25.73
CA GLY A 721 10.27 20.17 -26.35
C GLY A 721 9.17 21.21 -26.65
N ASP A 722 7.90 20.87 -26.50
CA ASP A 722 6.78 21.83 -26.51
C ASP A 722 6.46 22.29 -25.07
N ASN A 723 5.95 23.52 -24.92
CA ASN A 723 5.46 23.99 -23.62
C ASN A 723 4.21 23.22 -23.20
N ALA A 724 4.23 22.66 -22.00
CA ALA A 724 3.05 22.14 -21.34
C ALA A 724 2.19 23.29 -20.83
N LYS A 725 0.91 23.31 -21.20
CA LYS A 725 -0.08 24.30 -20.76
C LYS A 725 -0.97 23.69 -19.69
N ILE A 726 -1.03 24.34 -18.53
CA ILE A 726 -1.93 24.01 -17.43
C ILE A 726 -3.02 25.06 -17.41
N ASN A 727 -4.22 24.67 -17.86
CA ASN A 727 -5.36 25.58 -18.01
C ASN A 727 -6.31 25.43 -16.83
N LEU A 728 -6.58 26.53 -16.16
CA LEU A 728 -7.43 26.59 -14.97
C LEU A 728 -8.61 27.52 -15.21
N GLU A 729 -9.80 27.03 -14.91
CA GLU A 729 -11.03 27.80 -14.97
C GLU A 729 -11.62 27.89 -13.55
N ILE A 730 -11.63 29.08 -12.97
CA ILE A 730 -12.19 29.33 -11.64
C ILE A 730 -13.57 29.95 -11.81
N TYR A 731 -14.57 29.30 -11.23
CA TYR A 731 -15.98 29.69 -11.26
C TYR A 731 -16.40 30.23 -9.90
N ASN A 732 -16.94 31.45 -9.88
CA ASN A 732 -17.38 32.14 -8.67
C ASN A 732 -18.85 32.56 -8.83
N GLY A 733 -19.73 31.96 -8.03
CA GLY A 733 -21.16 32.27 -7.98
C GLY A 733 -21.53 33.44 -7.06
N GLY A 734 -20.59 33.96 -6.28
CA GLY A 734 -20.79 34.97 -5.24
C GLY A 734 -20.20 36.35 -5.57
N GLY A 735 -19.81 37.08 -4.51
CA GLY A 735 -19.06 38.35 -4.62
C GLY A 735 -17.61 38.12 -5.05
N GLU A 736 -16.84 39.18 -5.26
CA GLU A 736 -15.40 39.07 -5.56
C GLU A 736 -14.67 38.30 -4.47
N VAL A 737 -13.94 37.25 -4.84
CA VAL A 737 -13.12 36.42 -3.94
C VAL A 737 -11.66 36.64 -4.27
N ASN A 738 -10.85 36.82 -3.23
CA ASN A 738 -9.41 37.01 -3.33
C ASN A 738 -8.68 35.81 -2.75
N GLY A 739 -7.65 35.34 -3.45
CA GLY A 739 -6.88 34.19 -2.98
C GLY A 739 -5.56 34.02 -3.70
N THR A 740 -4.82 33.01 -3.29
CA THR A 740 -3.55 32.63 -3.92
C THR A 740 -3.71 31.27 -4.58
N LEU A 741 -3.33 31.19 -5.85
CA LEU A 741 -3.34 29.97 -6.63
C LEU A 741 -1.95 29.32 -6.55
N TYR A 742 -1.94 28.06 -6.12
CA TYR A 742 -0.76 27.21 -6.07
C TYR A 742 -0.90 26.08 -7.09
N VAL A 743 0.13 25.89 -7.91
CA VAL A 743 0.20 24.80 -8.89
C VAL A 743 1.50 24.05 -8.66
N TRP A 744 1.40 22.77 -8.31
CA TRP A 744 2.54 21.87 -8.18
C TRP A 744 2.55 20.90 -9.35
N VAL A 745 3.68 20.82 -10.05
CA VAL A 745 3.89 19.85 -11.12
C VAL A 745 4.98 18.91 -10.68
N THR A 746 4.65 17.62 -10.59
CA THR A 746 5.55 16.55 -10.17
C THR A 746 5.81 15.62 -11.35
N GLY A 747 7.07 15.28 -11.56
CA GLY A 747 7.49 14.37 -12.62
C GLY A 747 8.96 14.04 -12.45
N ASN A 748 9.70 13.94 -13.56
CA ASN A 748 11.16 13.84 -13.51
C ASN A 748 11.82 15.15 -13.02
N GLU A 749 11.07 16.26 -13.07
CA GLU A 749 11.40 17.53 -12.45
C GLU A 749 10.16 18.06 -11.72
N ASN A 750 10.39 18.82 -10.66
CA ASN A 750 9.32 19.43 -9.89
C ASN A 750 9.29 20.94 -10.17
N VAL A 751 8.13 21.45 -10.57
CA VAL A 751 7.92 22.88 -10.87
C VAL A 751 6.73 23.39 -10.08
N ASN A 752 6.90 24.51 -9.40
CA ASN A 752 5.85 25.13 -8.58
C ASN A 752 5.54 26.53 -9.09
N PHE A 753 4.26 26.87 -9.18
CA PHE A 753 3.78 28.22 -9.48
C PHE A 753 2.96 28.75 -8.32
N THR A 754 3.05 30.06 -8.11
CA THR A 754 2.25 30.78 -7.11
C THR A 754 1.83 32.12 -7.69
N GLU A 755 0.53 32.38 -7.71
CA GLU A 755 -0.04 33.62 -8.25
C GLU A 755 -1.17 34.12 -7.35
N TYR A 756 -1.14 35.40 -6.96
CA TYR A 756 -2.29 36.05 -6.32
C TYR A 756 -3.36 36.37 -7.36
N VAL A 757 -4.60 35.94 -7.12
CA VAL A 757 -5.71 36.05 -8.08
C VAL A 757 -6.92 36.69 -7.41
N VAL A 758 -7.47 37.70 -8.09
CA VAL A 758 -8.79 38.29 -7.79
C VAL A 758 -9.81 37.65 -8.74
N VAL A 759 -10.79 36.95 -8.18
CA VAL A 759 -11.81 36.20 -8.93
C VAL A 759 -13.15 36.94 -8.81
N PRO A 760 -13.53 37.79 -9.79
CA PRO A 760 -14.85 38.40 -9.80
C PRO A 760 -15.95 37.36 -9.98
N ALA A 761 -17.20 37.76 -9.74
CA ALA A 761 -18.37 36.95 -10.05
C ALA A 761 -18.35 36.50 -11.54
N GLY A 762 -18.60 35.21 -11.78
CA GLY A 762 -18.52 34.59 -13.09
C GLY A 762 -17.33 33.65 -13.24
N ARG A 763 -16.59 33.78 -14.35
CA ARG A 763 -15.52 32.86 -14.72
C ARG A 763 -14.20 33.59 -14.92
N THR A 764 -13.13 33.09 -14.31
CA THR A 764 -11.75 33.56 -14.46
C THR A 764 -10.89 32.44 -15.03
N ASN A 765 -10.13 32.71 -16.09
CA ASN A 765 -9.20 31.73 -16.66
C ASN A 765 -7.75 32.08 -16.28
N LYS A 766 -6.97 31.06 -15.94
CA LYS A 766 -5.53 31.15 -15.70
C LYS A 766 -4.80 30.09 -16.52
N GLU A 767 -3.63 30.42 -17.04
CA GLU A 767 -2.79 29.53 -17.82
C GLU A 767 -1.37 29.59 -17.24
N PHE A 768 -0.81 28.42 -16.94
CA PHE A 768 0.59 28.28 -16.56
C PHE A 768 1.30 27.48 -17.64
N GLU A 769 2.52 27.88 -17.96
CA GLU A 769 3.35 27.19 -18.94
C GLU A 769 4.70 26.81 -18.34
N PHE A 770 5.15 25.59 -18.62
CA PHE A 770 6.55 25.21 -18.46
C PHE A 770 6.98 24.29 -19.60
N LEU A 771 8.30 24.13 -19.76
CA LEU A 771 8.90 23.28 -20.77
C LEU A 771 9.40 21.99 -20.11
N PRO A 772 8.73 20.83 -20.31
CA PRO A 772 9.19 19.57 -19.75
C PRO A 772 10.55 19.17 -20.31
N VAL A 773 11.50 18.82 -19.43
CA VAL A 773 12.87 18.43 -19.85
C VAL A 773 13.02 16.95 -20.22
N SER A 774 11.98 16.14 -20.03
CA SER A 774 12.04 14.69 -20.22
C SER A 774 10.69 14.07 -20.54
N GLU A 775 10.71 12.91 -21.20
CA GLU A 775 9.52 12.11 -21.42
C GLU A 775 9.02 11.49 -20.12
N GLY A 776 7.71 11.26 -20.07
CA GLY A 776 7.09 10.55 -18.97
C GLY A 776 5.72 11.11 -18.63
N LYS A 777 5.17 10.58 -17.55
CA LYS A 777 3.94 11.11 -16.96
C LYS A 777 4.30 12.23 -15.99
N TYR A 778 3.58 13.34 -16.12
CA TYR A 778 3.59 14.45 -15.17
C TYR A 778 2.26 14.50 -14.43
N GLU A 779 2.33 14.86 -13.16
CA GLU A 779 1.19 15.03 -12.26
C GLU A 779 1.09 16.50 -11.88
N VAL A 780 -0.13 17.04 -11.90
CA VAL A 780 -0.41 18.43 -11.57
C VAL A 780 -1.41 18.44 -10.44
N SER A 781 -1.09 19.14 -9.36
CA SER A 781 -1.99 19.41 -8.26
C SER A 781 -2.21 20.91 -8.13
N VAL A 782 -3.46 21.34 -7.98
CA VAL A 782 -3.82 22.76 -7.94
C VAL A 782 -4.70 23.07 -6.74
N LEU A 783 -4.34 24.12 -6.00
CA LEU A 783 -5.09 24.64 -4.86
C LEU A 783 -5.32 26.15 -5.04
N PHE A 784 -6.56 26.58 -4.93
CA PHE A 784 -6.91 27.99 -4.76
C PHE A 784 -7.20 28.27 -3.28
N ASP A 785 -6.24 28.88 -2.60
CA ASP A 785 -6.33 29.22 -1.18
C ASP A 785 -7.01 30.58 -1.01
N SER A 786 -8.24 30.57 -0.50
CA SER A 786 -9.07 31.75 -0.26
C SER A 786 -9.93 31.53 0.99
N GLU A 787 -10.86 32.45 1.27
CA GLU A 787 -11.88 32.24 2.32
C GLU A 787 -12.75 30.99 2.07
N ILE A 788 -12.86 30.56 0.80
CA ILE A 788 -13.48 29.32 0.36
C ILE A 788 -12.38 28.52 -0.35
N PRO A 789 -11.59 27.70 0.35
CA PRO A 789 -10.52 26.94 -0.29
C PRO A 789 -11.10 25.94 -1.29
N VAL A 790 -10.47 25.86 -2.48
CA VAL A 790 -10.84 24.93 -3.56
C VAL A 790 -9.62 24.11 -3.96
N GLY A 791 -9.76 22.79 -3.92
CA GLY A 791 -8.72 21.83 -4.25
C GLY A 791 -8.32 20.96 -3.05
N PRO A 792 -7.25 20.14 -3.17
CA PRO A 792 -6.47 20.00 -4.39
C PRO A 792 -7.31 19.44 -5.56
N ARG A 793 -7.00 19.90 -6.77
CA ARG A 793 -7.51 19.37 -8.03
C ARG A 793 -6.34 18.72 -8.72
N ASP A 794 -6.37 17.40 -8.79
CA ASP A 794 -5.28 16.61 -9.35
C ASP A 794 -5.59 16.20 -10.78
N GLY A 795 -4.56 16.22 -11.62
CA GLY A 795 -4.64 15.85 -13.01
C GLY A 795 -3.32 15.32 -13.51
N THR A 796 -3.33 14.64 -14.65
CA THR A 796 -2.11 14.06 -15.21
C THR A 796 -2.07 14.24 -16.70
N PHE A 797 -0.86 14.41 -17.24
CA PHE A 797 -0.62 14.44 -18.67
C PHE A 797 0.68 13.71 -19.00
N ASN A 798 0.80 13.24 -20.24
CA ASN A 798 1.97 12.56 -20.72
C ASN A 798 2.79 13.49 -21.63
N VAL A 799 4.10 13.46 -21.44
CA VAL A 799 5.09 14.06 -22.33
C VAL A 799 5.69 12.95 -23.19
N ILE A 800 5.52 13.07 -24.51
CA ILE A 800 5.87 12.01 -25.47
C ILE A 800 6.92 12.55 -26.45
N ASP A 801 8.00 11.82 -26.70
CA ASP A 801 8.91 12.17 -27.78
C ASP A 801 8.27 11.85 -29.14
N SER A 802 8.05 12.92 -29.90
CA SER A 802 7.21 12.90 -31.09
C SER A 802 7.88 12.30 -32.32
N ASP A 803 9.14 11.86 -32.24
CA ASP A 803 9.80 11.15 -33.34
C ASP A 803 9.33 9.69 -33.50
N PHE A 804 8.55 9.13 -32.54
CA PHE A 804 8.08 7.75 -32.62
C PHE A 804 6.57 7.50 -32.67
N GLY A 805 5.69 8.52 -32.62
CA GLY A 805 4.27 8.23 -32.81
C GLY A 805 3.29 9.40 -32.74
N LEU A 806 2.66 9.65 -33.90
CA LEU A 806 1.24 9.99 -34.14
C LEU A 806 0.98 11.30 -34.92
N GLU A 807 0.85 11.16 -36.25
CA GLU A 807 -0.34 11.58 -37.02
C GLU A 807 -0.17 11.08 -38.47
N LYS A 808 -0.75 9.93 -38.83
CA LYS A 808 -1.16 9.70 -40.23
C LYS A 808 -2.63 10.07 -40.35
N LYS A 809 -2.89 11.37 -40.59
CA LYS A 809 -4.15 11.82 -41.17
C LYS A 809 -4.32 11.14 -42.54
N PHE A 810 -5.29 10.24 -42.64
CA PHE A 810 -5.77 9.75 -43.93
C PHE A 810 -6.48 10.89 -44.66
N VAL A 811 -5.74 11.64 -45.48
CA VAL A 811 -6.34 12.55 -46.47
C VAL A 811 -6.77 11.71 -47.67
N TYR A 812 -8.06 11.43 -47.80
CA TYR A 812 -8.63 10.96 -49.06
C TYR A 812 -8.75 12.14 -50.03
N GLY A 813 -7.73 12.33 -50.88
CA GLY A 813 -7.73 13.32 -51.95
C GLY A 813 -7.09 12.77 -53.22
N ARG A 814 -7.88 12.60 -54.29
CA ARG A 814 -7.38 12.27 -55.64
C ARG A 814 -6.63 13.46 -56.23
N THR A 815 -5.36 13.30 -56.55
CA THR A 815 -4.70 14.02 -57.66
C THR A 815 -3.50 13.21 -58.18
N PRO A 816 -3.20 13.23 -59.49
CA PRO A 816 -2.13 12.44 -60.07
C PRO A 816 -0.80 13.21 -60.13
N SER A 817 0.28 12.45 -60.00
CA SER A 817 1.68 12.79 -60.30
C SER A 817 2.36 13.85 -59.43
N SER A 818 3.27 13.40 -58.56
CA SER A 818 4.56 14.07 -58.32
C SER A 818 5.54 13.09 -57.69
N GLU A 819 6.75 13.07 -58.24
CA GLU A 819 7.90 12.29 -57.80
C GLU A 819 8.38 12.75 -56.41
N VAL A 820 8.71 11.80 -55.54
CA VAL A 820 9.42 12.06 -54.28
C VAL A 820 10.83 11.50 -54.42
N VAL A 821 11.82 12.39 -54.50
CA VAL A 821 13.25 12.06 -54.47
C VAL A 821 13.71 12.11 -53.01
N VAL A 822 14.09 10.97 -52.44
CA VAL A 822 14.78 10.91 -51.14
C VAL A 822 16.28 10.79 -51.40
N LYS A 823 17.06 11.80 -51.03
CA LYS A 823 18.52 11.74 -50.99
C LYS A 823 18.96 11.44 -49.55
N GLN A 824 19.77 10.40 -49.37
CA GLN A 824 20.50 10.15 -48.13
C GLN A 824 21.98 9.96 -48.48
N ASN A 825 22.84 10.83 -47.95
CA ASN A 825 24.31 10.73 -47.89
C ASN A 825 25.04 10.13 -49.10
N GLY A 826 25.07 10.88 -50.21
CA GLY A 826 26.28 11.03 -51.03
C GLY A 826 26.87 9.79 -51.75
N THR A 827 26.17 8.67 -51.89
CA THR A 827 26.65 7.54 -52.71
C THR A 827 25.53 6.94 -53.56
N ASP A 828 25.74 6.94 -54.87
CA ASP A 828 24.87 6.28 -55.85
C ASP A 828 25.03 4.75 -55.75
N LEU A 829 23.93 4.03 -55.48
CA LEU A 829 23.87 2.57 -55.60
C LEU A 829 23.08 2.16 -56.86
N ASN A 830 23.65 1.18 -57.55
CA ASN A 830 23.23 0.64 -58.85
C ASN A 830 21.76 0.18 -58.88
N TYR A 831 21.11 0.49 -60.00
CA TYR A 831 19.75 0.07 -60.34
C TYR A 831 19.65 -1.46 -60.53
N VAL A 832 18.71 -2.09 -59.84
CA VAL A 832 18.13 -3.38 -60.27
C VAL A 832 16.74 -3.08 -60.83
N ARG A 833 16.62 -3.20 -62.15
CA ARG A 833 15.36 -3.06 -62.89
C ARG A 833 14.61 -4.40 -62.82
N ILE A 834 13.56 -4.48 -62.01
CA ILE A 834 12.60 -5.59 -62.09
C ILE A 834 11.56 -5.19 -63.13
N ASN A 835 11.68 -5.74 -64.33
CA ASN A 835 10.58 -5.82 -65.27
C ASN A 835 9.75 -7.05 -64.88
N ASP A 836 8.55 -6.84 -64.34
CA ASP A 836 7.36 -7.63 -64.68
C ASP A 836 6.12 -7.02 -64.00
N HIS A 837 4.99 -7.10 -64.70
CA HIS A 837 3.70 -6.53 -64.33
C HIS A 837 3.18 -7.07 -62.99
N ILE A 838 3.01 -6.17 -62.00
CA ILE A 838 2.21 -6.41 -60.80
C ILE A 838 0.92 -5.59 -60.92
N PRO A 839 -0.28 -6.20 -61.00
CA PRO A 839 -1.53 -5.50 -60.87
C PRO A 839 -1.85 -5.29 -59.38
N GLY A 840 -1.90 -4.03 -58.94
CA GLY A 840 -2.34 -3.64 -57.60
C GLY A 840 -1.17 -3.44 -56.63
N GLY A 841 -1.02 -2.20 -56.16
CA GLY A 841 0.09 -1.77 -55.31
C GLY A 841 0.14 -2.50 -53.97
N MET A 842 1.23 -3.21 -53.74
CA MET A 842 1.70 -3.62 -52.42
C MET A 842 3.10 -3.03 -52.22
N THR A 843 3.25 -2.13 -51.26
CA THR A 843 4.57 -1.65 -50.80
C THR A 843 4.92 -2.44 -49.55
N ILE A 844 5.85 -3.37 -49.64
CA ILE A 844 6.41 -4.07 -48.48
C ILE A 844 7.58 -3.23 -47.96
N ARG A 845 7.49 -2.71 -46.72
CA ARG A 845 8.63 -2.09 -46.02
C ARG A 845 9.18 -3.09 -44.99
N PRO A 846 10.50 -3.33 -44.96
CA PRO A 846 11.10 -4.15 -43.91
C PRO A 846 11.20 -3.34 -42.61
N LEU A 847 10.53 -3.80 -41.56
CA LEU A 847 10.81 -3.36 -40.19
C LEU A 847 12.06 -4.10 -39.71
N TRP A 848 13.15 -3.35 -39.50
CA TRP A 848 14.32 -3.86 -38.83
C TRP A 848 14.10 -3.73 -37.32
N TYR A 849 13.59 -4.79 -36.69
CA TYR A 849 13.61 -4.91 -35.24
C TYR A 849 14.80 -5.77 -34.82
N ASN A 850 15.68 -5.18 -34.01
CA ASN A 850 16.65 -5.93 -33.23
C ASN A 850 15.91 -6.76 -32.17
N LYS A 851 16.25 -8.05 -32.10
CA LYS A 851 16.00 -9.01 -31.01
C LYS A 851 14.66 -8.86 -30.24
N TYR A 852 13.58 -9.39 -30.81
CA TYR A 852 12.45 -9.86 -30.01
C TYR A 852 12.08 -11.30 -30.39
N PHE A 853 11.73 -12.11 -29.40
CA PHE A 853 11.25 -13.48 -29.53
C PHE A 853 9.77 -13.46 -29.94
N LEU A 854 9.46 -13.95 -31.14
CA LEU A 854 8.08 -14.23 -31.55
C LEU A 854 7.79 -15.72 -31.36
N PRO A 855 6.80 -16.12 -30.54
CA PRO A 855 6.45 -17.52 -30.37
C PRO A 855 5.74 -18.05 -31.63
N VAL A 856 6.24 -19.15 -32.19
CA VAL A 856 5.60 -19.90 -33.29
C VAL A 856 4.97 -21.15 -32.72
N MET A 857 3.66 -21.32 -32.91
CA MET A 857 2.95 -22.55 -32.50
C MET A 857 2.97 -23.59 -33.63
N VAL A 858 3.39 -24.81 -33.30
CA VAL A 858 3.33 -25.97 -34.19
C VAL A 858 2.25 -26.91 -33.68
N SER A 859 1.30 -27.28 -34.53
CA SER A 859 0.27 -28.28 -34.21
C SER A 859 0.28 -29.42 -35.24
N VAL A 860 0.12 -30.65 -34.77
CA VAL A 860 0.06 -31.85 -35.62
C VAL A 860 -1.36 -32.35 -35.68
N ARG A 861 -1.90 -32.54 -36.89
CA ARG A 861 -3.23 -33.14 -37.09
C ARG A 861 -3.11 -34.55 -37.64
N GLU A 862 -3.91 -35.45 -37.08
CA GLU A 862 -4.02 -36.84 -37.52
C GLU A 862 -5.40 -37.09 -38.10
N LYS A 863 -5.46 -37.63 -39.32
CA LYS A 863 -6.71 -37.99 -39.99
C LYS A 863 -6.90 -39.51 -39.93
N ASP A 864 -7.80 -39.98 -39.07
CA ASP A 864 -8.24 -41.37 -39.05
C ASP A 864 -9.14 -41.65 -40.27
N PRO A 865 -8.76 -42.57 -41.19
CA PRO A 865 -9.53 -42.82 -42.40
C PRO A 865 -10.87 -43.55 -42.16
N PHE A 866 -11.15 -44.03 -40.95
CA PHE A 866 -12.37 -44.80 -40.65
C PHE A 866 -13.31 -44.16 -39.62
N ARG A 867 -12.89 -43.09 -38.94
CA ARG A 867 -13.72 -42.30 -38.01
C ARG A 867 -13.35 -40.84 -38.22
N GLY A 868 -14.29 -40.00 -38.67
CA GLY A 868 -14.04 -38.59 -39.04
C GLY A 868 -13.21 -37.78 -38.03
N GLU A 869 -12.69 -36.64 -38.49
CA GLU A 869 -11.66 -35.81 -37.83
C GLU A 869 -11.78 -35.75 -36.30
N LYS A 870 -10.84 -36.40 -35.60
CA LYS A 870 -10.58 -36.15 -34.18
C LYS A 870 -9.36 -35.26 -34.06
N ILE A 871 -9.57 -34.05 -33.58
CA ILE A 871 -8.48 -33.13 -33.24
C ILE A 871 -7.90 -33.59 -31.90
N LYS A 872 -6.63 -33.97 -31.90
CA LYS A 872 -5.86 -34.22 -30.68
C LYS A 872 -4.74 -33.20 -30.60
N TRP A 873 -4.80 -32.33 -29.59
CA TRP A 873 -3.75 -31.35 -29.32
C TRP A 873 -2.58 -32.06 -28.66
N ILE A 874 -1.38 -31.94 -29.23
CA ILE A 874 -0.14 -32.48 -28.67
C ILE A 874 0.80 -31.29 -28.51
N GLU A 875 0.96 -30.85 -27.26
CA GLU A 875 1.96 -29.91 -26.67
C GLU A 875 2.30 -28.60 -27.40
N ASN A 876 2.31 -27.51 -26.62
CA ASN A 876 2.89 -26.22 -27.00
C ASN A 876 4.40 -26.26 -26.76
N GLN A 877 5.21 -26.11 -27.81
CA GLN A 877 6.66 -25.92 -27.67
C GLN A 877 7.12 -24.69 -28.43
N PHE A 878 8.05 -23.93 -27.82
CA PHE A 878 8.63 -22.71 -28.37
C PHE A 878 9.93 -23.04 -29.10
N TYR A 879 10.09 -22.57 -30.33
CA TYR A 879 11.30 -22.78 -31.14
C TYR A 879 12.00 -21.46 -31.45
N THR A 880 13.33 -21.51 -31.52
CA THR A 880 14.15 -20.40 -32.01
C THR A 880 14.12 -20.38 -33.54
N TYR A 881 14.10 -19.18 -34.12
CA TYR A 881 14.18 -18.99 -35.56
C TYR A 881 15.37 -18.11 -35.93
N LYS A 882 15.79 -18.24 -37.20
CA LYS A 882 16.80 -17.38 -37.80
C LYS A 882 16.20 -16.72 -39.05
N LEU A 883 16.21 -15.39 -39.07
CA LEU A 883 15.84 -14.61 -40.25
C LEU A 883 17.10 -14.26 -41.04
N ALA A 884 17.23 -14.77 -42.25
CA ALA A 884 18.32 -14.42 -43.16
C ALA A 884 17.76 -14.25 -44.58
N ASN A 885 18.13 -13.16 -45.27
CA ASN A 885 17.71 -12.86 -46.65
C ASN A 885 16.19 -12.90 -46.89
N GLY A 886 15.39 -12.45 -45.92
CA GLY A 886 13.92 -12.43 -46.02
C GLY A 886 13.25 -13.81 -45.89
N ILE A 887 14.02 -14.85 -45.54
CA ILE A 887 13.50 -16.20 -45.30
C ILE A 887 13.57 -16.48 -43.80
N LEU A 888 12.41 -16.78 -43.20
CA LEU A 888 12.28 -17.25 -41.83
C LEU A 888 12.60 -18.75 -41.80
N THR A 889 13.68 -19.14 -41.13
CA THR A 889 14.03 -20.55 -40.93
C THR A 889 13.77 -20.93 -39.48
N VAL A 890 12.89 -21.90 -39.25
CA VAL A 890 12.60 -22.45 -37.92
C VAL A 890 13.26 -23.82 -37.83
N GLU A 891 14.19 -23.99 -36.89
CA GLU A 891 14.85 -25.28 -36.66
C GLU A 891 14.09 -26.04 -35.57
N VAL A 892 13.45 -27.15 -35.94
CA VAL A 892 12.75 -28.04 -35.00
C VAL A 892 13.68 -29.23 -34.71
N PRO A 893 14.28 -29.32 -33.51
CA PRO A 893 15.19 -30.43 -33.18
C PRO A 893 14.37 -31.71 -33.01
N ASP A 894 14.52 -32.62 -33.97
CA ASP A 894 14.06 -34.02 -33.89
C ASP A 894 12.55 -34.21 -33.57
N ILE A 895 11.71 -34.06 -34.61
CA ILE A 895 10.25 -34.32 -34.58
C ILE A 895 9.87 -35.65 -33.89
N ARG A 896 10.76 -36.65 -33.88
CA ARG A 896 10.48 -37.95 -33.23
C ARG A 896 10.32 -37.84 -31.72
N LYS A 897 11.00 -36.90 -31.07
CA LYS A 897 10.86 -36.65 -29.62
C LYS A 897 9.50 -36.04 -29.27
N ALA A 898 8.97 -35.15 -30.11
CA ALA A 898 7.69 -34.48 -29.86
C ALA A 898 6.47 -35.39 -30.12
N VAL A 899 6.55 -36.29 -31.11
CA VAL A 899 5.40 -37.14 -31.50
C VAL A 899 5.40 -38.50 -30.77
N GLY A 900 6.53 -38.89 -30.15
CA GLY A 900 6.66 -40.08 -29.30
C GLY A 900 6.52 -41.44 -30.01
N ARG A 901 6.29 -41.48 -31.34
CA ARG A 901 6.10 -42.68 -32.19
C ARG A 901 6.49 -42.40 -33.66
N PRO A 902 6.72 -43.43 -34.50
CA PRO A 902 6.98 -43.25 -35.94
C PRO A 902 5.78 -42.61 -36.65
N VAL A 903 6.01 -41.56 -37.44
CA VAL A 903 4.99 -40.85 -38.24
C VAL A 903 4.46 -41.79 -39.32
N GLY A 904 3.17 -42.12 -39.24
CA GLY A 904 2.45 -42.95 -40.22
C GLY A 904 1.81 -42.12 -41.34
N TYR A 905 1.45 -42.79 -42.45
CA TYR A 905 0.71 -42.19 -43.57
C TYR A 905 -0.56 -41.47 -43.09
N GLY A 906 -0.67 -40.15 -43.36
CA GLY A 906 -1.89 -39.35 -43.11
C GLY A 906 -1.80 -38.23 -42.07
N GLN A 907 -0.60 -37.88 -41.58
CA GLN A 907 -0.39 -36.76 -40.66
C GLN A 907 0.11 -35.50 -41.40
N TYR A 908 -0.39 -34.32 -41.02
CA TYR A 908 0.02 -33.03 -41.59
C TYR A 908 0.41 -32.04 -40.48
N LEU A 909 1.41 -31.21 -40.76
CA LEU A 909 1.92 -30.18 -39.85
C LEU A 909 1.22 -28.85 -40.13
N VAL A 910 0.73 -28.17 -39.08
CA VAL A 910 0.09 -26.86 -39.18
C VAL A 910 0.89 -25.86 -38.34
N LEU A 911 1.36 -24.80 -38.99
CA LEU A 911 2.07 -23.69 -38.36
C LEU A 911 1.12 -22.50 -38.23
N SER A 912 0.98 -21.97 -37.02
CA SER A 912 0.10 -20.84 -36.73
C SER A 912 0.90 -19.69 -36.11
N TYR A 913 0.60 -18.45 -36.51
CA TYR A 913 1.18 -17.23 -35.96
C TYR A 913 0.07 -16.23 -35.63
N PRO A 914 0.09 -15.58 -34.45
CA PRO A 914 -0.90 -14.56 -34.11
C PRO A 914 -0.58 -13.25 -34.86
N LEU A 915 -1.58 -12.71 -35.58
CA LEU A 915 -1.56 -11.33 -36.09
C LEU A 915 -2.52 -10.51 -35.23
N SER A 916 -2.01 -9.82 -34.20
CA SER A 916 -2.79 -8.80 -33.49
C SER A 916 -2.60 -7.44 -34.18
N GLY A 917 -3.71 -6.76 -34.51
CA GLY A 917 -3.70 -5.33 -34.85
C GLY A 917 -4.05 -4.90 -36.29
N VAL A 918 -4.72 -5.73 -37.11
CA VAL A 918 -5.22 -5.29 -38.43
C VAL A 918 -6.76 -5.30 -38.46
N PRO A 919 -7.45 -4.17 -38.71
CA PRO A 919 -8.88 -4.17 -38.93
C PRO A 919 -9.18 -4.89 -40.25
N SER A 920 -10.08 -5.88 -40.22
CA SER A 920 -10.52 -6.64 -41.39
C SER A 920 -11.09 -5.72 -42.47
N PRO A 921 -10.64 -5.89 -43.74
CA PRO A 921 -11.65 -6.14 -44.74
C PRO A 921 -11.25 -7.21 -45.77
N SER A 922 -12.23 -8.08 -46.05
CA SER A 922 -12.36 -8.99 -47.20
C SER A 922 -11.35 -10.15 -47.31
N LYS A 923 -11.91 -11.37 -47.45
CA LYS A 923 -11.20 -12.61 -47.75
C LYS A 923 -10.24 -12.42 -48.93
N GLN A 924 -8.94 -12.44 -48.67
CA GLN A 924 -7.92 -12.69 -49.68
C GLN A 924 -7.10 -13.91 -49.25
N THR A 925 -6.99 -14.87 -50.16
CA THR A 925 -6.14 -16.05 -50.00
C THR A 925 -4.70 -15.64 -50.27
N ILE A 926 -3.83 -15.69 -49.25
CA ILE A 926 -2.38 -15.51 -49.42
C ILE A 926 -1.81 -16.90 -49.80
N GLU A 927 -1.27 -17.04 -51.01
CA GLU A 927 -0.47 -18.23 -51.37
C GLU A 927 0.97 -18.02 -50.91
N THR A 928 1.38 -18.72 -49.86
CA THR A 928 2.78 -18.88 -49.46
C THR A 928 3.29 -20.25 -49.87
N THR A 929 4.40 -20.30 -50.62
CA THR A 929 5.08 -21.54 -51.01
C THR A 929 6.08 -21.92 -49.92
N ALA A 930 5.94 -23.13 -49.35
CA ALA A 930 6.92 -23.72 -48.43
C ALA A 930 7.48 -25.02 -49.04
N GLU A 931 8.79 -25.10 -49.22
CA GLU A 931 9.49 -26.35 -49.58
C GLU A 931 9.98 -27.05 -48.32
N ALA A 932 9.49 -28.26 -48.05
CA ALA A 932 10.04 -29.16 -47.04
C ALA A 932 11.01 -30.14 -47.72
N LYS A 933 12.31 -30.07 -47.38
CA LYS A 933 13.27 -31.12 -47.72
C LYS A 933 13.38 -32.09 -46.54
N ALA A 934 12.77 -33.26 -46.69
CA ALA A 934 13.07 -34.41 -45.85
C ALA A 934 13.97 -35.37 -46.63
N ASP A 935 15.10 -35.77 -46.04
CA ASP A 935 15.93 -36.85 -46.58
C ASP A 935 15.12 -38.15 -46.56
N GLY A 936 14.54 -38.48 -47.72
CA GLY A 936 13.93 -39.78 -48.00
C GLY A 936 12.56 -40.01 -47.36
N MET A 937 11.55 -39.23 -47.72
CA MET A 937 10.14 -39.66 -47.85
C MET A 937 9.30 -38.48 -48.37
N GLY A 938 8.59 -38.66 -49.49
CA GLY A 938 7.76 -37.62 -50.09
C GLY A 938 6.51 -37.36 -49.26
N MET A 939 6.30 -36.11 -48.84
CA MET A 939 5.02 -35.65 -48.30
C MET A 939 4.19 -35.01 -49.42
N GLU A 940 2.95 -35.47 -49.60
CA GLU A 940 1.97 -34.79 -50.45
C GLU A 940 1.22 -33.74 -49.63
N LYS A 941 1.49 -32.45 -49.92
CA LYS A 941 0.58 -31.30 -49.73
C LYS A 941 0.41 -30.74 -48.30
N THR A 942 0.87 -29.50 -48.11
CA THR A 942 0.58 -28.62 -46.94
C THR A 942 -0.68 -27.80 -47.22
N ILE A 943 -1.60 -27.68 -46.27
CA ILE A 943 -2.80 -26.83 -46.38
C ILE A 943 -2.80 -25.81 -45.24
N PHE A 944 -2.96 -24.53 -45.57
CA PHE A 944 -3.16 -23.45 -44.61
C PHE A 944 -4.65 -23.12 -44.47
N THR A 945 -5.11 -22.82 -43.26
CA THR A 945 -6.47 -22.37 -42.99
C THR A 945 -6.42 -21.14 -42.09
N ASP A 946 -7.07 -20.07 -42.53
CA ASP A 946 -7.23 -18.82 -41.80
C ASP A 946 -8.33 -18.98 -40.73
N PHE A 947 -8.02 -18.64 -39.47
CA PHE A 947 -8.98 -18.62 -38.37
C PHE A 947 -9.21 -17.16 -37.97
N GLY A 948 -10.32 -16.60 -38.43
CA GLY A 948 -10.80 -15.31 -37.94
C GLY A 948 -11.45 -15.47 -36.57
N HIS A 949 -10.90 -14.77 -35.58
CA HIS A 949 -11.62 -14.27 -34.42
C HIS A 949 -11.37 -12.77 -34.30
#